data_AF-A0A8H5DQU2-F1
#
_entry.id   AF-A0A8H5DQU2-F1
#
_cell.length_a   1.000
_cell.length_b   1.000
_cell.length_c   1.000
_cell.angle_alpha   90.00
_cell.angle_beta   90.00
_cell.angle_gamma   90.00
#
_symmetry.space_group_name_H-M   'P 1'
#
loop_
_entity.id
_entity.type
_entity.pdbx_description
1 polymer ?
#
loop_
_entity_poly.entity_id
_entity_poly.type
_entity_poly.pdbx_seq_one_letter_code
_entity_poly.pdbx_strand_id
1 'polypeptide(L)'
;MVKALEVQHSDSITPAEVTANYSQKTATADLETANYAQDAPVEIDDKTNKELFWTVNRRILACMLGTYFCQSLDKGTLGFSSVMGIQEDANLHGQQFSWLGTVLYMGVLVGEYPTNFLLQKLPVAKYLATNVFCWGVVIACSAAAKNFASLMVVRFLLGVFESCVQPAFIIMTSMWYTKREQSILTSLWYCMTGVQLMVGGIIAWGVSHYKDGVIFPWQLLFLVLGLLTCVWGLFIGWWLPDSPMKAKCFNEDQKRLMVERVRANETGIQNKSYKRYQAIEAATDPIVWCYVMLQLTSTLIIGGLGVFSNLIISSFGFTYLQTQLLNIAQGAVTIIVMVGSATLATATGQTAWVMHAWTIPPIIGTAIIYSIPPTSSNRVGLLIAFYCTQFYLAEGNLIFSLISRNIAGQTKKSTTLAITFVAWAAGNMTAPQIFQKSDSPRYEKGFTAHFCLYVLFNIFLVILRLLLVRRNANKRKAALEVSHAADDSNKKINGDQLGHLNAFADLTDKENPDFSTYDLLPAFTKRTGRATMEVFELLTAPIGYQDGSARLLTGDLVVRDIEHWCHRKADRGGIKPVMAVLFFNTGPDAVDYVKIKAHVAARAGVSYWAYEIPVDASTIEVMTQVKELNMNPQIHGILIQRPLPDQLNEAKIMGYINPMKNIEEYDKGQADNIAADALVRLLARYGLIESAQQAKIQIAGFGNIITKEFINQMKRQFPYVSASKDFDLTHEDKHEALQEEVQAPRETMIISELHRGPGFIKASMVKPEVSVLVDLGFYVTEKGVIGDENYYTNNSGIDGDNLKCPKPITSQEAGSRRTRTESKPERWWESLCPLSSKSTISLKPLSSGEEDLLPLPSYPAEAEARTRAIDRYLAAESQRSKRQLKIILFGDEHEKSLFLKQTRLLEVPLSNDERADVRVEARRFVVSMCRECLLMVDELACKPESINTHPVLGRVKDILSREGLDDEETAGSMVSLYCNDELRLVLKEFGHNLEDIERQFLNDRFPHILTCPCTANGNLGKLVKRVFAPEYVPREHDWFHFDQRRLGRVVQEALVHRDKHTLQLLQITDRSTQRRKWIHILVDDAACLVFICNMAMYDQSLLEDETTSRLHEDLMLFDSLANSRWFTQTPFFVILSNVSAFRSKILQSPLSKWFPQFEGGNDGDAALEFMKDQFRELAKFEQNVYIHVADIHSAEGVMSAIETMENTQLIKALKELGMTPVECKD
;
A
#
# COMPACT_ATOMS: atom_id res chain seq x y z
N MET A 1 -23.82 -45.25 30.59
CA MET A 1 -23.31 -46.54 31.14
C MET A 1 -22.10 -46.94 30.31
N VAL A 2 -20.89 -46.50 30.66
CA VAL A 2 -19.98 -46.98 31.74
C VAL A 2 -19.04 -48.09 31.26
N LYS A 3 -17.75 -47.69 31.08
CA LYS A 3 -16.45 -48.36 31.37
C LYS A 3 -15.45 -48.11 30.22
N ALA A 4 -14.46 -47.23 30.31
CA ALA A 4 -13.42 -46.89 31.31
C ALA A 4 -12.13 -47.73 31.21
N LEU A 5 -11.01 -47.00 31.39
CA LEU A 5 -9.63 -47.33 31.79
C LEU A 5 -8.58 -47.17 30.67
N GLU A 6 -7.85 -46.05 30.63
CA GLU A 6 -6.74 -45.58 31.49
C GLU A 6 -5.38 -46.11 31.03
N VAL A 7 -4.49 -45.20 30.59
CA VAL A 7 -3.04 -45.34 30.78
C VAL A 7 -2.46 -43.98 31.20
N GLN A 8 -1.99 -44.01 32.45
CA GLN A 8 -1.23 -43.10 33.31
C GLN A 8 -0.37 -41.97 32.70
N HIS A 9 -0.40 -40.83 33.38
CA HIS A 9 0.65 -39.81 33.44
C HIS A 9 1.61 -40.12 34.61
N SER A 10 2.90 -40.25 34.29
CA SER A 10 4.10 -40.04 35.14
C SER A 10 5.31 -40.15 34.16
N ASP A 11 6.40 -39.41 34.14
CA ASP A 11 7.03 -38.42 35.00
C ASP A 11 7.92 -37.50 34.13
N SER A 12 8.20 -36.31 34.66
CA SER A 12 9.26 -35.35 34.32
C SER A 12 10.25 -35.67 33.17
N ILE A 13 10.18 -34.90 32.08
CA ILE A 13 11.31 -34.72 31.15
C ILE A 13 11.86 -33.31 31.38
N THR A 14 13.08 -33.25 31.87
CA THR A 14 13.92 -32.05 32.03
C THR A 14 14.07 -31.27 30.71
N PRO A 15 14.18 -29.93 30.72
CA PRO A 15 14.24 -29.11 29.50
C PRO A 15 15.51 -29.26 28.62
N ALA A 16 16.43 -30.18 28.95
CA ALA A 16 17.75 -30.25 28.33
C ALA A 16 17.88 -31.27 27.16
N GLU A 17 16.89 -32.14 26.90
CA GLU A 17 17.01 -33.20 25.88
C GLU A 17 16.15 -33.00 24.62
N VAL A 18 15.29 -31.98 24.57
CA VAL A 18 14.43 -31.71 23.40
C VAL A 18 15.18 -30.95 22.29
N THR A 19 16.20 -30.17 22.64
CA THR A 19 17.03 -29.39 21.68
C THR A 19 18.00 -30.26 20.86
N ALA A 20 18.43 -31.41 21.38
CA ALA A 20 19.32 -32.33 20.64
C ALA A 20 18.55 -33.17 19.59
N ASN A 21 17.30 -33.56 19.89
CA ASN A 21 16.50 -34.36 18.96
C ASN A 21 15.84 -33.55 17.83
N TYR A 22 15.70 -32.22 18.00
CA TYR A 22 15.28 -31.32 16.93
C TYR A 22 16.39 -31.01 15.92
N SER A 23 17.67 -31.12 16.30
CA SER A 23 18.79 -30.92 15.34
C SER A 23 19.09 -32.18 14.52
N GLN A 24 18.83 -33.38 15.03
CA GLN A 24 19.13 -34.63 14.33
C GLN A 24 18.07 -35.07 13.30
N LYS A 25 16.80 -34.73 13.45
CA LYS A 25 15.75 -35.13 12.47
C LYS A 25 15.67 -34.25 11.23
N THR A 26 16.30 -33.08 11.25
CA THR A 26 16.42 -32.17 10.10
C THR A 26 17.68 -32.46 9.27
N ALA A 27 18.57 -33.32 9.77
CA ALA A 27 19.88 -33.63 9.19
C ALA A 27 19.87 -34.63 8.01
N THR A 28 18.69 -35.10 7.57
CA THR A 28 18.55 -35.83 6.29
C THR A 28 18.00 -34.94 5.17
N ALA A 29 18.14 -33.61 5.29
CA ALA A 29 17.92 -32.67 4.20
C ALA A 29 19.22 -32.48 3.40
N ASP A 30 19.23 -32.95 2.15
CA ASP A 30 20.29 -32.90 1.13
C ASP A 30 21.65 -32.30 1.55
N LEU A 31 22.63 -33.17 1.87
CA LEU A 31 24.05 -32.86 2.13
C LEU A 31 24.67 -31.89 1.10
N GLU A 32 24.23 -31.91 -0.16
CA GLU A 32 24.69 -30.99 -1.20
C GLU A 32 24.21 -29.55 -0.98
N THR A 33 22.99 -29.34 -0.47
CA THR A 33 22.43 -27.99 -0.22
C THR A 33 23.04 -27.38 1.04
N ALA A 34 23.28 -28.21 2.07
CA ALA A 34 23.92 -27.79 3.32
C ALA A 34 25.34 -27.24 3.10
N ASN A 35 26.09 -27.74 2.11
CA ASN A 35 27.44 -27.25 1.78
C ASN A 35 27.47 -25.83 1.20
N TYR A 36 26.34 -25.35 0.64
CA TYR A 36 26.23 -24.03 0.01
C TYR A 36 25.45 -23.02 0.85
N ALA A 37 24.73 -23.48 1.85
CA ALA A 37 23.87 -22.67 2.71
C ALA A 37 24.62 -22.36 4.02
N GLN A 38 25.11 -21.13 4.20
CA GLN A 38 25.74 -20.70 5.46
C GLN A 38 24.71 -20.66 6.60
N ASP A 39 25.17 -20.85 7.85
CA ASP A 39 24.33 -20.78 9.05
C ASP A 39 23.71 -19.39 9.25
N ALA A 40 24.31 -18.33 8.68
CA ALA A 40 23.75 -16.98 8.63
C ALA A 40 23.16 -16.67 7.25
N PRO A 41 21.95 -16.09 7.15
CA PRO A 41 21.37 -15.66 5.88
C PRO A 41 22.16 -14.49 5.28
N VAL A 42 22.48 -14.58 3.98
CA VAL A 42 23.20 -13.52 3.25
C VAL A 42 22.18 -12.62 2.56
N GLU A 43 22.11 -11.34 2.93
CA GLU A 43 21.22 -10.38 2.29
C GLU A 43 21.73 -10.03 0.87
N ILE A 44 20.95 -10.40 -0.15
CA ILE A 44 21.27 -10.12 -1.56
C ILE A 44 20.73 -8.74 -1.93
N ASP A 45 21.60 -7.84 -2.40
CA ASP A 45 21.19 -6.51 -2.87
C ASP A 45 20.30 -6.60 -4.14
N ASP A 46 19.41 -5.62 -4.31
CA ASP A 46 18.43 -5.62 -5.41
C ASP A 46 19.08 -5.65 -6.80
N LYS A 47 20.27 -5.06 -6.95
CA LYS A 47 21.01 -5.05 -8.21
C LYS A 47 21.52 -6.46 -8.52
N THR A 48 22.21 -7.12 -7.59
CA THR A 48 22.67 -8.50 -7.75
C THR A 48 21.51 -9.48 -7.94
N ASN A 49 20.40 -9.32 -7.20
CA ASN A 49 19.21 -10.15 -7.38
C ASN A 49 18.65 -10.05 -8.82
N LYS A 50 18.62 -8.84 -9.40
CA LYS A 50 18.19 -8.61 -10.79
C LYS A 50 19.18 -9.19 -11.80
N GLU A 51 20.48 -9.06 -11.55
CA GLU A 51 21.53 -9.66 -12.39
C GLU A 51 21.43 -11.20 -12.40
N LEU A 52 21.24 -11.81 -11.23
CA LEU A 52 21.03 -13.26 -11.09
C LEU A 52 19.75 -13.70 -11.81
N PHE A 53 18.64 -12.97 -11.67
CA PHE A 53 17.39 -13.26 -12.38
C PHE A 53 17.58 -13.33 -13.90
N TRP A 54 18.25 -12.34 -14.50
CA TRP A 54 18.51 -12.34 -15.94
C TRP A 54 19.52 -13.40 -16.36
N THR A 55 20.48 -13.71 -15.50
CA THR A 55 21.47 -14.77 -15.71
C THR A 55 20.79 -16.14 -15.79
N VAL A 56 19.87 -16.43 -14.87
CA VAL A 56 19.05 -17.65 -14.88
C VAL A 56 18.12 -17.67 -16.10
N ASN A 57 17.41 -16.58 -16.38
CA ASN A 57 16.44 -16.52 -17.48
C ASN A 57 17.05 -16.77 -18.87
N ARG A 58 18.27 -16.30 -19.12
CA ARG A 58 18.96 -16.51 -20.39
C ARG A 58 19.19 -17.98 -20.74
N ARG A 59 19.24 -18.87 -19.75
CA ARG A 59 19.44 -20.31 -19.96
C ARG A 59 18.18 -21.11 -19.65
N ILE A 60 17.66 -20.97 -18.43
CA ILE A 60 16.58 -21.82 -17.92
C ILE A 60 15.26 -21.44 -18.60
N LEU A 61 14.81 -20.19 -18.44
CA LEU A 61 13.56 -19.73 -19.05
C LEU A 61 13.58 -19.85 -20.58
N ALA A 62 14.69 -19.49 -21.23
CA ALA A 62 14.82 -19.62 -22.68
C ALA A 62 14.58 -21.07 -23.16
N CYS A 63 15.17 -22.06 -22.48
CA CYS A 63 14.93 -23.47 -22.78
C CYS A 63 13.49 -23.91 -22.47
N MET A 64 12.90 -23.41 -21.38
CA MET A 64 11.50 -23.71 -21.03
C MET A 64 10.53 -23.15 -22.09
N LEU A 65 10.70 -21.89 -22.50
CA LEU A 65 9.90 -21.25 -23.55
C LEU A 65 10.03 -22.01 -24.88
N GLY A 66 11.26 -22.31 -25.32
CA GLY A 66 11.49 -23.03 -26.57
C GLY A 66 10.94 -24.46 -26.55
N THR A 67 11.05 -25.17 -25.41
CA THR A 67 10.52 -26.53 -25.29
C THR A 67 8.99 -26.55 -25.29
N TYR A 68 8.34 -25.63 -24.58
CA TYR A 68 6.88 -25.52 -24.61
C TYR A 68 6.37 -25.06 -25.97
N PHE A 69 7.10 -24.18 -26.66
CA PHE A 69 6.84 -23.83 -28.06
C PHE A 69 6.88 -25.07 -28.97
N CYS A 70 7.93 -25.88 -28.91
CA CYS A 70 8.03 -27.13 -29.69
C CYS A 70 6.90 -28.10 -29.35
N GLN A 71 6.65 -28.34 -28.06
CA GLN A 71 5.57 -29.24 -27.62
C GLN A 71 4.21 -28.79 -28.15
N SER A 72 3.93 -27.50 -28.00
CA SER A 72 2.65 -26.96 -28.43
C SER A 72 2.54 -27.11 -29.96
N LEU A 73 3.58 -26.71 -30.71
CA LEU A 73 3.66 -26.82 -32.18
C LEU A 73 3.44 -28.25 -32.69
N ASP A 74 4.12 -29.22 -32.10
CA ASP A 74 4.03 -30.62 -32.47
C ASP A 74 2.62 -31.20 -32.21
N LYS A 75 2.01 -30.85 -31.08
CA LYS A 75 0.61 -31.18 -30.80
C LYS A 75 -0.36 -30.54 -31.80
N GLY A 76 -0.18 -29.27 -32.16
CA GLY A 76 -1.05 -28.56 -33.10
C GLY A 76 -0.84 -28.94 -34.57
N THR A 77 0.21 -29.71 -34.88
CA THR A 77 0.49 -30.16 -36.25
C THR A 77 -0.67 -30.98 -36.83
N LEU A 78 -1.40 -31.73 -36.00
CA LEU A 78 -2.62 -32.43 -36.44
C LEU A 78 -3.68 -31.45 -36.96
N GLY A 79 -3.87 -30.32 -36.28
CA GLY A 79 -4.78 -29.25 -36.71
C GLY A 79 -4.36 -28.64 -38.05
N PHE A 80 -3.06 -28.35 -38.26
CA PHE A 80 -2.56 -27.86 -39.55
C PHE A 80 -2.76 -28.88 -40.67
N SER A 81 -2.47 -30.15 -40.40
CA SER A 81 -2.61 -31.25 -41.38
C SER A 81 -4.05 -31.53 -41.82
N SER A 82 -5.04 -31.13 -41.00
CA SER A 82 -6.46 -31.41 -41.26
C SER A 82 -6.96 -30.86 -42.60
N VAL A 83 -6.45 -29.69 -43.00
CA VAL A 83 -6.76 -29.04 -44.30
C VAL A 83 -5.74 -29.38 -45.39
N MET A 84 -4.70 -30.16 -45.07
CA MET A 84 -3.65 -30.62 -46.00
C MET A 84 -3.95 -31.99 -46.63
N GLY A 85 -5.17 -32.53 -46.47
CA GLY A 85 -5.56 -33.80 -47.09
C GLY A 85 -5.32 -35.08 -46.26
N ILE A 86 -4.84 -34.98 -45.01
CA ILE A 86 -4.51 -36.15 -44.17
C ILE A 86 -5.65 -37.17 -44.03
N GLN A 87 -6.92 -36.71 -44.04
CA GLN A 87 -8.07 -37.60 -43.91
C GLN A 87 -8.24 -38.50 -45.14
N GLU A 88 -7.96 -37.98 -46.33
CA GLU A 88 -8.05 -38.70 -47.60
C GLU A 88 -6.80 -39.57 -47.78
N ASP A 89 -5.61 -38.99 -47.62
CA ASP A 89 -4.33 -39.66 -47.85
C ASP A 89 -4.08 -40.86 -46.92
N ALA A 90 -4.56 -40.81 -45.68
CA ALA A 90 -4.42 -41.88 -44.69
C ALA A 90 -5.66 -42.78 -44.55
N ASN A 91 -6.64 -42.65 -45.46
CA ASN A 91 -7.90 -43.41 -45.48
C ASN A 91 -8.66 -43.38 -44.15
N LEU A 92 -8.87 -42.19 -43.59
CA LEU A 92 -9.58 -42.02 -42.32
C LEU A 92 -11.10 -41.98 -42.55
N HIS A 93 -11.82 -42.91 -41.92
CA HIS A 93 -13.27 -43.03 -42.03
C HIS A 93 -14.00 -42.64 -40.74
N GLY A 94 -15.23 -42.13 -40.87
CA GLY A 94 -16.08 -41.82 -39.71
C GLY A 94 -15.39 -40.87 -38.72
N GLN A 95 -15.33 -41.29 -37.45
CA GLN A 95 -14.78 -40.54 -36.32
C GLN A 95 -13.27 -40.76 -36.12
N GLN A 96 -12.59 -41.47 -37.03
CA GLN A 96 -11.17 -41.83 -36.88
C GLN A 96 -10.25 -40.62 -36.77
N PHE A 97 -10.53 -39.51 -37.46
CA PHE A 97 -9.74 -38.28 -37.32
C PHE A 97 -9.80 -37.73 -35.87
N SER A 98 -10.99 -37.72 -35.26
CA SER A 98 -11.18 -37.27 -33.88
C SER A 98 -10.44 -38.16 -32.87
N TRP A 99 -10.37 -39.47 -33.12
CA TRP A 99 -9.58 -40.41 -32.31
C TRP A 99 -8.08 -40.07 -32.30
N LEU A 100 -7.54 -39.52 -33.38
CA LEU A 100 -6.14 -39.09 -33.42
C LEU A 100 -5.85 -37.95 -32.43
N GLY A 101 -6.82 -37.09 -32.15
CA GLY A 101 -6.74 -36.07 -31.10
C GLY A 101 -6.86 -36.68 -29.70
N THR A 102 -7.84 -37.57 -29.50
CA THR A 102 -8.14 -38.21 -28.21
C THR A 102 -7.00 -39.11 -27.71
N VAL A 103 -6.40 -39.93 -28.57
CA VAL A 103 -5.37 -40.92 -28.17
C VAL A 103 -4.09 -40.28 -27.64
N LEU A 104 -3.75 -39.07 -28.10
CA LEU A 104 -2.59 -38.35 -27.60
C LEU A 104 -2.71 -38.09 -26.09
N TYR A 105 -3.87 -37.63 -25.64
CA TYR A 105 -4.10 -37.36 -24.22
C TYR A 105 -4.25 -38.63 -23.37
N MET A 106 -4.67 -39.76 -23.96
CA MET A 106 -4.55 -41.06 -23.29
C MET A 106 -3.08 -41.43 -23.06
N GLY A 107 -2.22 -41.19 -24.05
CA GLY A 107 -0.77 -41.36 -23.89
C GLY A 107 -0.20 -40.48 -22.78
N VAL A 108 -0.62 -39.21 -22.71
CA VAL A 108 -0.22 -38.30 -21.62
C VAL A 108 -0.63 -38.85 -20.25
N LEU A 109 -1.89 -39.28 -20.08
CA LEU A 109 -2.37 -39.85 -18.81
C LEU A 109 -1.57 -41.10 -18.38
N VAL A 110 -1.23 -41.97 -19.33
CA VAL A 110 -0.43 -43.17 -19.06
C VAL A 110 1.02 -42.81 -18.72
N GLY A 111 1.59 -41.84 -19.42
CA GLY A 111 2.96 -41.38 -19.20
C GLY A 111 3.16 -40.58 -17.90
N GLU A 112 2.11 -39.93 -17.39
CA GLU A 112 2.18 -39.00 -16.27
C GLU A 112 2.72 -39.65 -14.98
N TYR A 113 2.19 -40.82 -14.60
CA TYR A 113 2.61 -41.53 -13.40
C TYR A 113 4.07 -42.00 -13.45
N PRO A 114 4.53 -42.78 -14.46
CA PRO A 114 5.91 -43.24 -14.52
C PRO A 114 6.88 -42.08 -14.64
N THR A 115 6.53 -41.04 -15.38
CA THR A 115 7.37 -39.86 -15.56
C THR A 115 7.55 -39.07 -14.26
N ASN A 116 6.48 -38.81 -13.51
CA ASN A 116 6.58 -38.13 -12.21
C ASN A 116 7.48 -38.91 -11.23
N PHE A 117 7.42 -40.23 -11.24
CA PHE A 117 8.30 -41.08 -10.45
C PHE A 117 9.77 -41.02 -10.92
N LEU A 118 10.01 -41.04 -12.23
CA LEU A 118 11.35 -41.01 -12.80
C LEU A 118 12.03 -39.64 -12.62
N LEU A 119 11.28 -38.53 -12.72
CA LEU A 119 11.79 -37.17 -12.48
C LEU A 119 12.31 -36.95 -11.05
N GLN A 120 11.82 -37.72 -10.07
CA GLN A 120 12.35 -37.69 -8.70
C GLN A 120 13.68 -38.44 -8.54
N LYS A 121 14.02 -39.34 -9.48
CA LYS A 121 15.22 -40.20 -9.40
C LYS A 121 16.30 -39.84 -10.40
N LEU A 122 15.93 -39.27 -11.54
CA LEU A 122 16.82 -38.97 -12.65
C LEU A 122 17.13 -37.47 -12.73
N PRO A 123 18.26 -37.08 -13.35
CA PRO A 123 18.56 -35.68 -13.60
C PRO A 123 17.49 -35.04 -14.50
N VAL A 124 16.83 -33.98 -14.00
CA VAL A 124 15.63 -33.38 -14.59
C VAL A 124 15.89 -32.90 -16.03
N ALA A 125 17.02 -32.23 -16.28
CA ALA A 125 17.32 -31.68 -17.60
C ALA A 125 17.65 -32.79 -18.61
N LYS A 126 18.39 -33.83 -18.20
CA LYS A 126 18.72 -34.98 -19.07
C LYS A 126 17.49 -35.83 -19.40
N TYR A 127 16.63 -36.05 -18.42
CA TYR A 127 15.39 -36.77 -18.62
C TYR A 127 14.45 -36.00 -19.56
N LEU A 128 14.30 -34.69 -19.35
CA LEU A 128 13.54 -33.80 -20.24
C LEU A 128 14.11 -33.85 -21.67
N ALA A 129 15.42 -33.66 -21.85
CA ALA A 129 16.07 -33.68 -23.16
C ALA A 129 15.89 -35.00 -23.91
N THR A 130 16.00 -36.13 -23.20
CA THR A 130 15.81 -37.47 -23.77
C THR A 130 14.37 -37.65 -24.25
N ASN A 131 13.38 -37.24 -23.46
CA ASN A 131 11.99 -37.30 -23.86
C ASN A 131 11.66 -36.35 -25.02
N VAL A 132 12.23 -35.14 -25.04
CA VAL A 132 12.08 -34.19 -26.17
C VAL A 132 12.63 -34.81 -27.46
N PHE A 133 13.80 -35.43 -27.39
CA PHE A 133 14.38 -36.13 -28.53
C PHE A 133 13.51 -37.31 -28.99
N CYS A 134 13.09 -38.17 -28.07
CA CYS A 134 12.22 -39.31 -28.38
C CYS A 134 10.88 -38.88 -28.97
N TRP A 135 10.25 -37.84 -28.44
CA TRP A 135 9.00 -37.32 -29.02
C TRP A 135 9.26 -36.76 -30.42
N GLY A 136 10.36 -36.02 -30.64
CA GLY A 136 10.73 -35.49 -31.95
C GLY A 136 10.89 -36.60 -33.00
N VAL A 137 11.51 -37.73 -32.61
CA VAL A 137 11.61 -38.93 -33.45
C VAL A 137 10.23 -39.48 -33.79
N VAL A 138 9.33 -39.59 -32.81
CA VAL A 138 7.95 -40.06 -33.03
C VAL A 138 7.16 -39.14 -33.96
N ILE A 139 7.33 -37.82 -33.85
CA ILE A 139 6.76 -36.84 -34.78
C ILE A 139 7.30 -37.06 -36.19
N ALA A 140 8.62 -37.20 -36.37
CA ALA A 140 9.21 -37.47 -37.67
C ALA A 140 8.70 -38.80 -38.26
N CYS A 141 8.55 -39.84 -37.44
CA CYS A 141 7.95 -41.12 -37.84
C CYS A 141 6.47 -41.00 -38.24
N SER A 142 5.76 -39.96 -37.80
CA SER A 142 4.36 -39.72 -38.22
C SER A 142 4.24 -39.47 -39.72
N ALA A 143 5.31 -38.96 -40.36
CA ALA A 143 5.38 -38.81 -41.82
C ALA A 143 5.32 -40.16 -42.58
N ALA A 144 5.75 -41.25 -41.94
CA ALA A 144 5.73 -42.59 -42.52
C ALA A 144 4.38 -43.31 -42.35
N ALA A 145 3.46 -42.75 -41.54
CA ALA A 145 2.16 -43.34 -41.29
C ALA A 145 1.25 -43.20 -42.52
N LYS A 146 0.52 -44.27 -42.87
CA LYS A 146 -0.37 -44.32 -44.06
C LYS A 146 -1.78 -44.83 -43.75
N ASN A 147 -2.06 -45.14 -42.49
CA ASN A 147 -3.34 -45.69 -42.07
C ASN A 147 -3.68 -45.25 -40.64
N PHE A 148 -4.93 -45.45 -40.24
CA PHE A 148 -5.41 -45.10 -38.90
C PHE A 148 -4.58 -45.74 -37.77
N ALA A 149 -4.23 -47.03 -37.87
CA ALA A 149 -3.52 -47.75 -36.82
C ALA A 149 -2.11 -47.16 -36.57
N SER A 150 -1.34 -46.90 -37.63
CA SER A 150 -0.01 -46.29 -37.53
C SER A 150 -0.07 -44.88 -36.94
N LEU A 151 -1.06 -44.06 -37.36
CA LEU A 151 -1.28 -42.72 -36.80
C LEU A 151 -1.69 -42.77 -35.32
N MET A 152 -2.48 -43.75 -34.89
CA MET A 152 -2.86 -43.95 -33.49
C MET A 152 -1.65 -44.28 -32.61
N VAL A 153 -0.76 -45.17 -33.07
CA VAL A 153 0.44 -45.59 -32.32
C VAL A 153 1.40 -44.41 -32.12
N VAL A 154 1.75 -43.69 -33.20
CA VAL A 154 2.67 -42.55 -33.08
C VAL A 154 2.08 -41.42 -32.24
N ARG A 155 0.77 -41.15 -32.34
CA ARG A 155 0.09 -40.16 -31.48
C ARG A 155 0.07 -40.57 -30.01
N PHE A 156 -0.14 -41.85 -29.71
CA PHE A 156 -0.09 -42.37 -28.33
C PHE A 156 1.32 -42.22 -27.74
N LEU A 157 2.35 -42.66 -28.46
CA LEU A 157 3.75 -42.57 -28.03
C LEU A 157 4.18 -41.10 -27.84
N LEU A 158 3.75 -40.21 -28.73
CA LEU A 158 3.95 -38.78 -28.59
C LEU A 158 3.42 -38.27 -27.24
N GLY A 159 2.19 -38.65 -26.88
CA GLY A 159 1.60 -38.31 -25.59
C GLY A 159 2.38 -38.84 -24.39
N VAL A 160 2.89 -40.09 -24.47
CA VAL A 160 3.70 -40.69 -23.41
C VAL A 160 4.99 -39.89 -23.19
N PHE A 161 5.74 -39.55 -24.24
CA PHE A 161 6.99 -38.80 -24.11
C PHE A 161 6.77 -37.33 -23.73
N GLU A 162 5.69 -36.69 -24.19
CA GLU A 162 5.34 -35.30 -23.82
C GLU A 162 4.91 -35.14 -22.35
N SER A 163 4.48 -36.22 -21.68
CA SER A 163 4.00 -36.17 -20.27
C SER A 163 5.03 -35.58 -19.28
N CYS A 164 6.32 -35.57 -19.63
CA CYS A 164 7.37 -35.07 -18.74
C CYS A 164 7.47 -33.55 -18.62
N VAL A 165 6.99 -32.81 -19.61
CA VAL A 165 7.32 -31.39 -19.72
C VAL A 165 6.73 -30.59 -18.57
N GLN A 166 5.44 -30.78 -18.29
CA GLN A 166 4.72 -30.05 -17.25
C GLN A 166 5.32 -30.26 -15.84
N PRO A 167 5.49 -31.52 -15.35
CA PRO A 167 6.08 -31.74 -14.04
C PRO A 167 7.55 -31.31 -13.96
N ALA A 168 8.34 -31.53 -15.03
CA ALA A 168 9.73 -31.06 -15.08
C ALA A 168 9.80 -29.54 -14.94
N PHE A 169 8.91 -28.80 -15.60
CA PHE A 169 8.86 -27.34 -15.54
C PHE A 169 8.47 -26.83 -14.16
N ILE A 170 7.53 -27.48 -13.47
CA ILE A 170 7.16 -27.12 -12.11
C ILE A 170 8.37 -27.29 -11.18
N ILE A 171 9.05 -28.44 -11.26
CA ILE A 171 10.26 -28.73 -10.47
C ILE A 171 11.38 -27.73 -10.80
N MET A 172 11.61 -27.41 -12.07
CA MET A 172 12.61 -26.41 -12.46
C MET A 172 12.23 -25.00 -11.97
N THR A 173 10.95 -24.62 -12.07
CA THR A 173 10.52 -23.29 -11.64
C THR A 173 10.71 -23.12 -10.13
N SER A 174 10.46 -24.16 -9.33
CA SER A 174 10.70 -24.11 -7.88
C SER A 174 12.18 -24.12 -7.50
N MET A 175 13.04 -24.80 -8.27
CA MET A 175 14.48 -24.86 -8.01
C MET A 175 15.23 -23.56 -8.34
N TRP A 176 14.79 -22.81 -9.35
CA TRP A 176 15.55 -21.68 -9.90
C TRP A 176 14.95 -20.30 -9.59
N TYR A 177 13.67 -20.23 -9.20
CA TYR A 177 12.93 -18.97 -9.11
C TYR A 177 12.19 -18.77 -7.78
N THR A 178 12.08 -17.51 -7.35
CA THR A 178 11.38 -17.16 -6.12
C THR A 178 9.87 -17.29 -6.28
N LYS A 179 9.11 -17.58 -5.20
CA LYS A 179 7.64 -17.73 -5.20
C LYS A 179 6.91 -16.62 -5.97
N ARG A 180 7.37 -15.37 -5.85
CA ARG A 180 6.78 -14.20 -6.54
C ARG A 180 6.96 -14.26 -8.05
N GLU A 181 8.06 -14.82 -8.53
CA GLU A 181 8.37 -14.92 -9.96
C GLU A 181 7.65 -16.08 -10.65
N GLN A 182 7.43 -17.20 -9.94
CA GLN A 182 6.89 -18.44 -10.52
C GLN A 182 5.56 -18.22 -11.27
N SER A 183 4.68 -17.35 -10.75
CA SER A 183 3.38 -17.05 -11.37
C SER A 183 3.52 -16.35 -12.72
N ILE A 184 4.44 -15.39 -12.84
CA ILE A 184 4.70 -14.66 -14.10
C ILE A 184 5.33 -15.61 -15.11
N LEU A 185 6.30 -16.41 -14.67
CA LEU A 185 6.97 -17.38 -15.52
C LEU A 185 5.98 -18.41 -16.08
N THR A 186 5.07 -18.92 -15.24
CA THR A 186 3.95 -19.80 -15.64
C THR A 186 3.14 -19.24 -16.79
N SER A 187 2.79 -17.95 -16.73
CA SER A 187 2.07 -17.29 -17.81
C SER A 187 2.90 -17.17 -19.09
N LEU A 188 4.21 -16.91 -18.98
CA LEU A 188 5.10 -16.70 -20.13
C LEU A 188 5.26 -17.94 -21.02
N TRP A 189 5.46 -19.13 -20.44
CA TRP A 189 5.54 -20.34 -21.27
C TRP A 189 4.19 -20.73 -21.85
N TYR A 190 3.09 -20.55 -21.12
CA TYR A 190 1.75 -20.83 -21.66
C TYR A 190 1.41 -19.94 -22.87
N CYS A 191 1.91 -18.69 -22.91
CA CYS A 191 1.77 -17.78 -24.05
C CYS A 191 2.42 -18.31 -25.35
N MET A 192 3.35 -19.27 -25.28
CA MET A 192 3.95 -19.89 -26.47
C MET A 192 2.92 -20.64 -27.32
N THR A 193 1.75 -20.98 -26.78
CA THR A 193 0.61 -21.52 -27.56
C THR A 193 0.19 -20.56 -28.67
N GLY A 194 0.20 -19.24 -28.42
CA GLY A 194 -0.10 -18.25 -29.45
C GLY A 194 1.06 -18.08 -30.45
N VAL A 195 2.31 -18.14 -29.97
CA VAL A 195 3.51 -18.05 -30.81
C VAL A 195 3.58 -19.24 -31.78
N GLN A 196 3.22 -20.43 -31.31
CA GLN A 196 3.05 -21.61 -32.16
C GLN A 196 2.10 -21.33 -33.32
N LEU A 197 0.92 -20.74 -33.09
CA LEU A 197 -0.06 -20.57 -34.17
C LEU A 197 0.50 -19.64 -35.26
N MET A 198 1.26 -18.64 -34.85
CA MET A 198 1.96 -17.73 -35.76
C MET A 198 3.04 -18.45 -36.56
N VAL A 199 3.99 -19.10 -35.89
CA VAL A 199 5.13 -19.74 -36.58
C VAL A 199 4.69 -20.99 -37.32
N GLY A 200 3.84 -21.81 -36.71
CA GLY A 200 3.25 -23.00 -37.29
C GLY A 200 2.38 -22.70 -38.50
N GLY A 201 1.59 -21.62 -38.49
CA GLY A 201 0.83 -21.17 -39.65
C GLY A 201 1.73 -20.78 -40.84
N ILE A 202 2.86 -20.11 -40.57
CA ILE A 202 3.86 -19.75 -41.60
C ILE A 202 4.54 -21.00 -42.17
N ILE A 203 5.00 -21.92 -41.30
CA ILE A 203 5.64 -23.16 -41.74
C ILE A 203 4.65 -24.01 -42.55
N ALA A 204 3.42 -24.15 -42.05
CA ALA A 204 2.36 -24.86 -42.73
C ALA A 204 2.09 -24.25 -44.11
N TRP A 205 1.94 -22.92 -44.22
CA TRP A 205 1.77 -22.22 -45.50
C TRP A 205 2.95 -22.45 -46.46
N GLY A 206 4.19 -22.46 -45.98
CA GLY A 206 5.37 -22.75 -46.79
C GLY A 206 5.36 -24.18 -47.33
N VAL A 207 5.08 -25.16 -46.46
CA VAL A 207 5.00 -26.58 -46.83
C VAL A 207 3.84 -26.86 -47.79
N SER A 208 2.72 -26.13 -47.66
CA SER A 208 1.55 -26.21 -48.55
C SER A 208 1.83 -25.97 -50.05
N HIS A 209 2.95 -25.33 -50.39
CA HIS A 209 3.34 -25.09 -51.79
C HIS A 209 3.97 -26.32 -52.46
N TYR A 210 4.41 -27.29 -51.68
CA TYR A 210 5.00 -28.53 -52.16
C TYR A 210 3.90 -29.48 -52.63
N LYS A 211 3.68 -29.59 -53.95
CA LYS A 211 2.59 -30.39 -54.54
C LYS A 211 3.05 -31.59 -55.38
N ASP A 212 4.23 -31.52 -55.98
CA ASP A 212 4.73 -32.51 -56.96
C ASP A 212 5.79 -33.47 -56.35
N GLY A 213 5.55 -33.90 -55.12
CA GLY A 213 6.50 -34.65 -54.30
C GLY A 213 6.22 -36.13 -54.14
N VAL A 214 7.23 -36.89 -53.71
CA VAL A 214 7.09 -38.31 -53.29
C VAL A 214 6.29 -38.46 -51.97
N ILE A 215 6.21 -37.38 -51.19
CA ILE A 215 5.51 -37.32 -49.90
C ILE A 215 4.43 -36.24 -49.94
N PHE A 216 3.36 -36.42 -49.17
CA PHE A 216 2.28 -35.44 -49.06
C PHE A 216 2.71 -34.20 -48.23
N PRO A 217 2.09 -33.03 -48.43
CA PRO A 217 2.43 -31.81 -47.68
C PRO A 217 2.39 -32.00 -46.17
N TRP A 218 1.38 -32.71 -45.65
CA TRP A 218 1.29 -32.98 -44.22
C TRP A 218 2.39 -33.91 -43.69
N GLN A 219 2.85 -34.87 -44.51
CA GLN A 219 3.97 -35.74 -44.15
C GLN A 219 5.27 -34.94 -44.07
N LEU A 220 5.50 -34.03 -45.03
CA LEU A 220 6.64 -33.12 -45.01
C LEU A 220 6.59 -32.22 -43.76
N LEU A 221 5.40 -31.73 -43.38
CA LEU A 221 5.22 -30.91 -42.18
C LEU A 221 5.64 -31.68 -40.91
N PHE A 222 5.15 -32.92 -40.72
CA PHE A 222 5.57 -33.76 -39.58
C PHE A 222 7.07 -34.06 -39.59
N LEU A 223 7.65 -34.32 -40.77
CA LEU A 223 9.08 -34.63 -40.89
C LEU A 223 9.95 -33.43 -40.48
N VAL A 224 9.67 -32.24 -41.02
CA VAL A 224 10.42 -31.02 -40.72
C VAL A 224 10.33 -30.67 -39.24
N LEU A 225 9.13 -30.66 -38.68
CA LEU A 225 8.92 -30.32 -37.27
C LEU A 225 9.58 -31.34 -36.34
N GLY A 226 9.43 -32.64 -36.62
CA GLY A 226 10.05 -33.70 -35.81
C GLY A 226 11.59 -33.63 -35.79
N LEU A 227 12.21 -33.34 -36.94
CA LEU A 227 13.66 -33.15 -37.03
C LEU A 227 14.13 -31.91 -36.27
N LEU A 228 13.40 -30.78 -36.39
CA LEU A 228 13.71 -29.57 -35.62
C LEU A 228 13.60 -29.83 -34.12
N THR A 229 12.59 -30.57 -33.68
CA THR A 229 12.44 -30.94 -32.27
C THR A 229 13.52 -31.92 -31.80
N CYS A 230 13.99 -32.84 -32.64
CA CYS A 230 15.15 -33.67 -32.32
C CYS A 230 16.41 -32.82 -32.08
N VAL A 231 16.68 -31.86 -32.97
CA VAL A 231 17.81 -30.92 -32.81
C VAL A 231 17.65 -30.10 -31.53
N TRP A 232 16.43 -29.65 -31.22
CA TRP A 232 16.13 -28.94 -29.98
C TRP A 232 16.36 -29.82 -28.73
N GLY A 233 15.95 -31.09 -28.75
CA GLY A 233 16.21 -32.05 -27.68
C GLY A 233 17.70 -32.26 -27.41
N LEU A 234 18.51 -32.39 -28.46
CA LEU A 234 19.98 -32.45 -28.34
C LEU A 234 20.56 -31.16 -27.77
N PHE A 235 20.05 -30.00 -28.20
CA PHE A 235 20.46 -28.70 -27.68
C PHE A 235 20.15 -28.56 -26.18
N ILE A 236 18.94 -28.92 -25.73
CA ILE A 236 18.59 -28.92 -24.29
C ILE A 236 19.54 -29.85 -23.53
N GLY A 237 19.80 -31.05 -24.05
CA GLY A 237 20.69 -32.03 -23.43
C GLY A 237 22.11 -31.50 -23.24
N TRP A 238 22.56 -30.59 -24.11
CA TRP A 238 23.87 -29.95 -23.99
C TRP A 238 23.85 -28.66 -23.14
N TRP A 239 22.80 -27.83 -23.26
CA TRP A 239 22.77 -26.46 -22.73
C TRP A 239 22.11 -26.31 -21.36
N LEU A 240 21.09 -27.12 -21.05
CA LEU A 240 20.28 -26.96 -19.85
C LEU A 240 20.92 -27.68 -18.63
N PRO A 241 21.20 -26.98 -17.52
CA PRO A 241 21.73 -27.60 -16.30
C PRO A 241 20.63 -28.27 -15.45
N ASP A 242 20.99 -29.35 -14.76
CA ASP A 242 20.05 -30.13 -13.92
C ASP A 242 19.68 -29.46 -12.59
N SER A 243 20.60 -28.72 -11.97
CA SER A 243 20.37 -27.97 -10.72
C SER A 243 21.35 -26.80 -10.58
N PRO A 244 21.08 -25.79 -9.73
CA PRO A 244 22.00 -24.68 -9.47
C PRO A 244 23.39 -25.16 -9.04
N MET A 245 23.44 -26.21 -8.22
CA MET A 245 24.66 -26.79 -7.66
C MET A 245 25.50 -27.51 -8.73
N LYS A 246 24.84 -28.23 -9.66
CA LYS A 246 25.49 -29.00 -10.73
C LYS A 246 25.76 -28.18 -11.99
N ALA A 247 25.35 -26.91 -12.03
CA ALA A 247 25.51 -26.03 -13.18
C ALA A 247 26.97 -25.61 -13.36
N LYS A 248 27.68 -26.21 -14.33
CA LYS A 248 29.08 -25.85 -14.66
C LYS A 248 29.25 -24.44 -15.26
N CYS A 249 28.15 -23.77 -15.58
CA CYS A 249 28.15 -22.47 -16.24
C CYS A 249 28.10 -21.25 -15.31
N PHE A 250 28.03 -21.47 -14.00
CA PHE A 250 28.01 -20.41 -12.99
C PHE A 250 29.21 -20.52 -12.06
N ASN A 251 29.73 -19.38 -11.61
CA ASN A 251 30.81 -19.34 -10.63
C ASN A 251 30.29 -19.83 -9.26
N GLU A 252 31.17 -20.36 -8.40
CA GLU A 252 30.77 -20.88 -7.08
C GLU A 252 30.03 -19.82 -6.24
N ASP A 253 30.45 -18.56 -6.28
CA ASP A 253 29.75 -17.47 -5.57
C ASP A 253 28.36 -17.17 -6.16
N GLN A 254 28.21 -17.26 -7.49
CA GLN A 254 26.89 -17.12 -8.12
C GLN A 254 25.97 -18.28 -7.75
N LYS A 255 26.49 -19.51 -7.66
CA LYS A 255 25.70 -20.68 -7.20
C LYS A 255 25.23 -20.49 -5.77
N ARG A 256 26.10 -20.01 -4.87
CA ARG A 256 25.75 -19.68 -3.48
C ARG A 256 24.61 -18.66 -3.42
N LEU A 257 24.76 -17.53 -4.12
CA LEU A 257 23.73 -16.49 -4.17
C LEU A 257 22.41 -16.98 -4.80
N MET A 258 22.48 -17.87 -5.80
CA MET A 258 21.28 -18.49 -6.38
C MET A 258 20.54 -19.37 -5.37
N VAL A 259 21.26 -20.20 -4.61
CA VAL A 259 20.69 -21.04 -3.54
C VAL A 259 20.08 -20.18 -2.44
N GLU A 260 20.79 -19.12 -2.02
CA GLU A 260 20.29 -18.21 -0.98
C GLU A 260 19.04 -17.46 -1.43
N ARG A 261 18.98 -17.05 -2.70
CA ARG A 261 17.81 -16.38 -3.28
C ARG A 261 16.54 -17.23 -3.21
N VAL A 262 16.63 -18.53 -3.51
CA VAL A 262 15.49 -19.44 -3.38
C VAL A 262 15.29 -19.98 -1.96
N ARG A 263 16.19 -19.69 -1.00
CA ARG A 263 15.98 -20.00 0.43
C ARG A 263 14.72 -19.33 0.98
N ALA A 264 14.43 -18.10 0.54
CA ALA A 264 13.20 -17.36 0.84
C ALA A 264 11.91 -18.05 0.34
N ASN A 265 12.01 -19.11 -0.47
CA ASN A 265 10.84 -19.90 -0.82
C ASN A 265 10.38 -20.75 0.35
N GLU A 266 11.18 -21.01 1.39
CA GLU A 266 10.80 -21.76 2.61
C GLU A 266 10.20 -23.15 2.32
N THR A 267 10.34 -23.64 1.08
CA THR A 267 9.73 -24.89 0.65
C THR A 267 10.68 -26.07 0.73
N GLY A 268 11.91 -25.86 1.22
CA GLY A 268 13.03 -26.75 0.94
C GLY A 268 13.33 -26.77 -0.57
N ILE A 269 14.60 -26.81 -0.96
CA ILE A 269 14.94 -27.01 -2.38
C ILE A 269 14.41 -28.38 -2.85
N GLN A 270 14.25 -29.34 -1.91
CA GLN A 270 13.48 -30.57 -2.05
C GLN A 270 12.91 -31.03 -0.70
N ASN A 271 11.70 -30.62 -0.31
CA ASN A 271 11.06 -31.22 0.86
C ASN A 271 10.40 -32.55 0.47
N LYS A 272 10.91 -33.67 1.00
CA LYS A 272 10.53 -35.04 0.61
C LYS A 272 9.47 -35.67 1.55
N SER A 273 8.98 -34.96 2.56
CA SER A 273 8.02 -35.53 3.52
C SER A 273 6.57 -35.46 3.01
N TYR A 274 6.04 -36.58 2.55
CA TYR A 274 4.64 -36.69 2.11
C TYR A 274 3.66 -36.80 3.29
N LYS A 275 2.75 -35.82 3.44
CA LYS A 275 1.74 -35.80 4.50
C LYS A 275 0.41 -36.38 4.04
N ARG A 276 0.13 -37.64 4.40
CA ARG A 276 -1.10 -38.36 3.98
C ARG A 276 -2.39 -37.59 4.28
N TYR A 277 -2.48 -36.96 5.45
CA TYR A 277 -3.70 -36.23 5.84
C TYR A 277 -3.98 -35.04 4.91
N GLN A 278 -2.94 -34.31 4.47
CA GLN A 278 -3.09 -33.18 3.53
C GLN A 278 -3.56 -33.64 2.15
N ALA A 279 -3.14 -34.84 1.70
CA ALA A 279 -3.60 -35.43 0.46
C ALA A 279 -5.09 -35.85 0.54
N ILE A 280 -5.51 -36.43 1.66
CA ILE A 280 -6.93 -36.75 1.92
C ILE A 280 -7.75 -35.46 2.02
N GLU A 281 -7.22 -34.41 2.66
CA GLU A 281 -7.85 -33.10 2.71
C GLU A 281 -8.02 -32.51 1.31
N ALA A 282 -7.00 -32.58 0.44
CA ALA A 282 -7.11 -32.15 -0.95
C ALA A 282 -8.24 -32.90 -1.70
N ALA A 283 -8.31 -34.23 -1.53
CA ALA A 283 -9.30 -35.07 -2.20
C ALA A 283 -10.74 -34.87 -1.69
N THR A 284 -10.91 -34.35 -0.47
CA THR A 284 -12.23 -34.11 0.15
C THR A 284 -12.64 -32.64 0.16
N ASP A 285 -11.77 -31.72 -0.26
CA ASP A 285 -12.07 -30.28 -0.29
C ASP A 285 -12.97 -29.92 -1.49
N PRO A 286 -14.18 -29.38 -1.28
CA PRO A 286 -15.07 -28.98 -2.38
C PRO A 286 -14.45 -27.90 -3.28
N ILE A 287 -13.55 -27.05 -2.76
CA ILE A 287 -12.86 -26.03 -3.55
C ILE A 287 -11.94 -26.68 -4.60
N VAL A 288 -11.27 -27.78 -4.25
CA VAL A 288 -10.41 -28.53 -5.18
C VAL A 288 -11.26 -29.13 -6.30
N TRP A 289 -12.43 -29.70 -5.98
CA TRP A 289 -13.34 -30.21 -7.00
C TRP A 289 -13.93 -29.11 -7.89
N CYS A 290 -14.13 -27.89 -7.38
CA CYS A 290 -14.45 -26.74 -8.24
C CYS A 290 -13.33 -26.46 -9.24
N TYR A 291 -12.06 -26.45 -8.82
CA TYR A 291 -10.93 -26.28 -9.76
C TYR A 291 -10.87 -27.41 -10.80
N VAL A 292 -11.11 -28.66 -10.39
CA VAL A 292 -11.20 -29.82 -11.29
C VAL A 292 -12.30 -29.61 -12.34
N MET A 293 -13.49 -29.19 -11.93
CA MET A 293 -14.61 -28.97 -12.85
C MET A 293 -14.40 -27.77 -13.76
N LEU A 294 -13.82 -26.67 -13.27
CA LEU A 294 -13.42 -25.52 -14.09
C LEU A 294 -12.37 -25.93 -15.12
N GLN A 295 -11.38 -26.73 -14.73
CA GLN A 295 -10.35 -27.21 -15.65
C GLN A 295 -10.91 -28.16 -16.71
N LEU A 296 -11.79 -29.08 -16.32
CA LEU A 296 -12.44 -30.03 -17.22
C LEU A 296 -13.32 -29.32 -18.25
N THR A 297 -14.21 -28.43 -17.79
CA THR A 297 -15.10 -27.66 -18.68
C THR A 297 -14.32 -26.72 -19.59
N SER A 298 -13.26 -26.08 -19.08
CA SER A 298 -12.37 -25.23 -19.87
C SER A 298 -11.73 -26.02 -21.03
N THR A 299 -11.15 -27.18 -20.71
CA THR A 299 -10.40 -28.00 -21.68
C THR A 299 -11.28 -28.75 -22.67
N LEU A 300 -12.53 -29.06 -22.32
CA LEU A 300 -13.51 -29.61 -23.25
C LEU A 300 -13.82 -28.66 -24.42
N ILE A 301 -13.70 -27.36 -24.20
CA ILE A 301 -13.86 -26.34 -25.24
C ILE A 301 -12.53 -26.15 -25.99
N ILE A 302 -11.46 -25.88 -25.25
CA ILE A 302 -10.14 -25.56 -25.81
C ILE A 302 -9.60 -26.72 -26.66
N GLY A 303 -9.68 -27.95 -26.17
CA GLY A 303 -9.15 -29.12 -26.86
C GLY A 303 -9.87 -29.42 -28.17
N GLY A 304 -11.18 -29.16 -28.22
CA GLY A 304 -12.00 -29.38 -29.41
C GLY A 304 -11.68 -28.36 -30.50
N LEU A 305 -11.67 -27.07 -30.13
CA LEU A 305 -11.28 -25.99 -31.04
C LEU A 305 -9.82 -26.14 -31.50
N GLY A 306 -8.92 -26.66 -30.67
CA GLY A 306 -7.52 -26.90 -31.02
C GLY A 306 -7.37 -27.85 -32.23
N VAL A 307 -8.11 -28.96 -32.26
CA VAL A 307 -8.02 -29.96 -33.33
C VAL A 307 -8.81 -29.55 -34.58
N PHE A 308 -9.96 -28.89 -34.41
CA PHE A 308 -10.90 -28.59 -35.51
C PHE A 308 -10.82 -27.15 -36.05
N SER A 309 -10.02 -26.26 -35.44
CA SER A 309 -9.88 -24.85 -35.82
C SER A 309 -9.75 -24.61 -37.34
N ASN A 310 -8.79 -25.27 -37.99
CA ASN A 310 -8.55 -25.09 -39.42
C ASN A 310 -9.70 -25.62 -40.29
N LEU A 311 -10.36 -26.71 -39.88
CA LEU A 311 -11.55 -27.22 -40.57
C LEU A 311 -12.72 -26.23 -40.48
N ILE A 312 -12.92 -25.62 -39.31
CA ILE A 312 -13.95 -24.60 -39.07
C ILE A 312 -13.64 -23.33 -39.89
N ILE A 313 -12.41 -22.83 -39.87
CA ILE A 313 -12.04 -21.63 -40.65
C ILE A 313 -12.19 -21.92 -42.15
N SER A 314 -11.79 -23.10 -42.62
CA SER A 314 -11.98 -23.49 -44.02
C SER A 314 -13.46 -23.59 -44.40
N SER A 315 -14.34 -24.01 -43.49
CA SER A 315 -15.79 -24.11 -43.77
C SER A 315 -16.47 -22.75 -43.93
N PHE A 316 -15.82 -21.64 -43.52
CA PHE A 316 -16.29 -20.28 -43.80
C PHE A 316 -16.08 -19.83 -45.26
N GLY A 317 -15.39 -20.63 -46.08
CA GLY A 317 -15.13 -20.32 -47.50
C GLY A 317 -13.78 -19.65 -47.76
N PHE A 318 -12.81 -19.82 -46.86
CA PHE A 318 -11.41 -19.47 -47.12
C PHE A 318 -10.69 -20.61 -47.84
N THR A 319 -9.74 -20.25 -48.72
CA THR A 319 -8.92 -21.27 -49.39
C THR A 319 -7.96 -21.92 -48.40
N TYR A 320 -7.50 -23.13 -48.71
CA TYR A 320 -6.50 -23.85 -47.92
C TYR A 320 -5.28 -22.99 -47.53
N LEU A 321 -4.70 -22.23 -48.49
CA LEU A 321 -3.56 -21.35 -48.21
C LEU A 321 -3.94 -20.15 -47.33
N GLN A 322 -5.14 -19.59 -47.51
CA GLN A 322 -5.63 -18.50 -46.68
C GLN A 322 -5.83 -18.97 -45.24
N THR A 323 -6.45 -20.13 -45.03
CA THR A 323 -6.67 -20.73 -43.71
C THR A 323 -5.36 -20.87 -42.93
N GLN A 324 -4.27 -21.28 -43.57
CA GLN A 324 -2.96 -21.38 -42.90
C GLN A 324 -2.42 -20.01 -42.44
N LEU A 325 -2.53 -18.97 -43.27
CA LEU A 325 -2.07 -17.61 -42.93
C LEU A 325 -2.93 -16.97 -41.82
N LEU A 326 -4.23 -17.28 -41.78
CA LEU A 326 -5.13 -16.75 -40.76
C LEU A 326 -4.76 -17.20 -39.33
N ASN A 327 -4.05 -18.32 -39.19
CA ASN A 327 -3.51 -18.75 -37.88
C ASN A 327 -2.52 -17.73 -37.28
N ILE A 328 -1.87 -16.89 -38.10
CA ILE A 328 -0.99 -15.82 -37.59
C ILE A 328 -1.79 -14.80 -36.80
N ALA A 329 -2.94 -14.37 -37.35
CA ALA A 329 -3.83 -13.45 -36.66
C ALA A 329 -4.45 -14.11 -35.42
N GLN A 330 -4.85 -15.39 -35.52
CA GLN A 330 -5.34 -16.15 -34.36
C GLN A 330 -4.31 -16.18 -33.23
N GLY A 331 -3.06 -16.51 -33.53
CA GLY A 331 -1.98 -16.55 -32.54
C GLY A 331 -1.71 -15.20 -31.88
N ALA A 332 -1.73 -14.11 -32.65
CA ALA A 332 -1.59 -12.76 -32.11
C ALA A 332 -2.75 -12.40 -31.15
N VAL A 333 -4.00 -12.72 -31.51
CA VAL A 333 -5.17 -12.52 -30.63
C VAL A 333 -5.02 -13.34 -29.35
N THR A 334 -4.62 -14.61 -29.44
CA THR A 334 -4.38 -15.47 -28.27
C THR A 334 -3.37 -14.84 -27.30
N ILE A 335 -2.25 -14.31 -27.80
CA ILE A 335 -1.24 -13.66 -26.94
C ILE A 335 -1.82 -12.42 -26.25
N ILE A 336 -2.51 -11.55 -27.00
CA ILE A 336 -3.12 -10.31 -26.47
C ILE A 336 -4.13 -10.64 -25.38
N VAL A 337 -4.99 -11.63 -25.63
CA VAL A 337 -6.01 -12.09 -24.68
C VAL A 337 -5.39 -12.64 -23.40
N MET A 338 -4.38 -13.50 -23.52
CA MET A 338 -3.75 -14.16 -22.38
C MET A 338 -2.97 -13.19 -21.50
N VAL A 339 -2.23 -12.24 -22.10
CA VAL A 339 -1.52 -11.19 -21.36
C VAL A 339 -2.54 -10.19 -20.78
N GLY A 340 -3.57 -9.85 -21.55
CA GLY A 340 -4.66 -8.96 -21.12
C GLY A 340 -5.39 -9.46 -19.89
N SER A 341 -5.76 -10.74 -19.86
CA SER A 341 -6.45 -11.34 -18.71
C SER A 341 -5.58 -11.37 -17.46
N ALA A 342 -4.31 -11.77 -17.58
CA ALA A 342 -3.38 -11.82 -16.46
C ALA A 342 -3.08 -10.43 -15.88
N THR A 343 -2.90 -9.42 -16.75
CA THR A 343 -2.67 -8.03 -16.32
C THR A 343 -3.92 -7.43 -15.65
N LEU A 344 -5.11 -7.67 -16.20
CA LEU A 344 -6.36 -7.19 -15.62
C LEU A 344 -6.65 -7.86 -14.27
N ALA A 345 -6.53 -9.18 -14.17
CA ALA A 345 -6.72 -9.91 -12.90
C ALA A 345 -5.74 -9.45 -11.80
N THR A 346 -4.52 -9.07 -12.18
CA THR A 346 -3.53 -8.53 -11.24
C THR A 346 -3.86 -7.09 -10.84
N ALA A 347 -4.30 -6.25 -11.77
CA ALA A 347 -4.67 -4.86 -11.50
C ALA A 347 -5.95 -4.73 -10.67
N THR A 348 -6.93 -5.61 -10.87
CA THR A 348 -8.21 -5.58 -10.14
C THR A 348 -8.16 -6.32 -8.81
N GLY A 349 -7.24 -7.29 -8.67
CA GLY A 349 -7.25 -8.22 -7.54
C GLY A 349 -8.51 -9.09 -7.47
N GLN A 350 -9.28 -9.17 -8.56
CA GLN A 350 -10.58 -9.85 -8.64
C GLN A 350 -10.55 -10.88 -9.78
N THR A 351 -9.95 -12.04 -9.55
CA THR A 351 -9.64 -12.99 -10.62
C THR A 351 -10.92 -13.66 -11.15
N ALA A 352 -11.83 -14.06 -10.27
CA ALA A 352 -13.10 -14.69 -10.64
C ALA A 352 -13.98 -13.78 -11.53
N TRP A 353 -13.99 -12.45 -11.29
CA TRP A 353 -14.77 -11.53 -12.13
C TRP A 353 -14.17 -11.34 -13.52
N VAL A 354 -12.83 -11.33 -13.62
CA VAL A 354 -12.16 -11.29 -14.92
C VAL A 354 -12.45 -12.55 -15.72
N MET A 355 -12.47 -13.72 -15.07
CA MET A 355 -12.88 -14.99 -15.69
C MET A 355 -14.33 -14.90 -16.21
N HIS A 356 -15.30 -14.43 -15.41
CA HIS A 356 -16.66 -14.20 -15.90
C HIS A 356 -16.71 -13.31 -17.15
N ALA A 357 -16.00 -12.18 -17.12
CA ALA A 357 -15.94 -11.25 -18.24
C ALA A 357 -15.32 -11.88 -19.50
N TRP A 358 -14.29 -12.72 -19.34
CA TRP A 358 -13.62 -13.40 -20.46
C TRP A 358 -14.44 -14.54 -21.07
N THR A 359 -15.51 -15.00 -20.41
CA THR A 359 -16.48 -15.93 -21.02
C THR A 359 -17.49 -15.25 -21.96
N ILE A 360 -17.68 -13.93 -21.89
CA ILE A 360 -18.67 -13.20 -22.69
C ILE A 360 -18.31 -13.21 -24.19
N PRO A 361 -17.09 -12.81 -24.62
CA PRO A 361 -16.75 -12.82 -26.04
C PRO A 361 -16.84 -14.22 -26.69
N PRO A 362 -16.41 -15.33 -26.04
CA PRO A 362 -16.61 -16.67 -26.57
C PRO A 362 -18.07 -17.06 -26.76
N ILE A 363 -18.97 -16.70 -25.82
CA ILE A 363 -20.41 -16.95 -25.96
C ILE A 363 -20.96 -16.23 -27.19
N ILE A 364 -20.61 -14.95 -27.38
CA ILE A 364 -21.04 -14.15 -28.53
C ILE A 364 -20.48 -14.73 -29.83
N GLY A 365 -19.18 -15.06 -29.84
CA GLY A 365 -18.51 -15.65 -31.00
C GLY A 365 -19.13 -16.98 -31.42
N THR A 366 -19.38 -17.88 -30.46
CA THR A 366 -20.06 -19.15 -30.69
C THR A 366 -21.51 -18.93 -31.17
N ALA A 367 -22.25 -17.95 -30.64
CA ALA A 367 -23.61 -17.64 -31.07
C ALA A 367 -23.68 -17.14 -32.52
N ILE A 368 -22.74 -16.29 -32.93
CA ILE A 368 -22.68 -15.82 -34.31
C ILE A 368 -22.38 -16.99 -35.27
N ILE A 369 -21.39 -17.83 -34.96
CA ILE A 369 -21.05 -19.00 -35.78
C ILE A 369 -22.22 -20.00 -35.87
N TYR A 370 -22.91 -20.22 -34.75
CA TYR A 370 -24.06 -21.13 -34.69
C TYR A 370 -25.25 -20.61 -35.50
N SER A 371 -25.52 -19.31 -35.46
CA SER A 371 -26.76 -18.74 -36.02
C SER A 371 -26.64 -18.37 -37.50
N ILE A 372 -25.44 -18.00 -37.96
CA ILE A 372 -25.24 -17.45 -39.30
C ILE A 372 -24.58 -18.50 -40.22
N PRO A 373 -25.23 -18.90 -41.33
CA PRO A 373 -24.59 -19.76 -42.32
C PRO A 373 -23.48 -19.00 -43.09
N PRO A 374 -22.35 -19.66 -43.40
CA PRO A 374 -21.24 -19.04 -44.12
C PRO A 374 -21.61 -18.71 -45.56
N THR A 375 -21.37 -17.46 -45.94
CA THR A 375 -21.51 -16.91 -47.30
C THR A 375 -20.27 -16.08 -47.64
N SER A 376 -19.99 -15.88 -48.93
CA SER A 376 -18.83 -15.10 -49.37
C SER A 376 -18.78 -13.67 -48.82
N SER A 377 -19.95 -13.08 -48.49
CA SER A 377 -20.07 -11.74 -47.92
C SER A 377 -19.78 -11.70 -46.41
N ASN A 378 -20.17 -12.73 -45.65
CA ASN A 378 -20.07 -12.73 -44.18
C ASN A 378 -18.85 -13.50 -43.62
N ARG A 379 -18.04 -14.15 -44.46
CA ARG A 379 -16.88 -14.97 -44.04
C ARG A 379 -15.88 -14.27 -43.12
N VAL A 380 -15.67 -12.96 -43.29
CA VAL A 380 -14.78 -12.16 -42.42
C VAL A 380 -15.42 -11.95 -41.04
N GLY A 381 -16.73 -11.70 -40.98
CA GLY A 381 -17.46 -11.59 -39.71
C GLY A 381 -17.45 -12.90 -38.92
N LEU A 382 -17.59 -14.03 -39.61
CA LEU A 382 -17.49 -15.37 -38.99
C LEU A 382 -16.06 -15.66 -38.47
N LEU A 383 -15.03 -15.21 -39.18
CA LEU A 383 -13.65 -15.31 -38.73
C LEU A 383 -13.40 -14.48 -37.45
N ILE A 384 -13.92 -13.24 -37.38
CA ILE A 384 -13.82 -12.41 -36.18
C ILE A 384 -14.56 -13.08 -35.01
N ALA A 385 -15.76 -13.63 -35.26
CA ALA A 385 -16.49 -14.40 -34.27
C ALA A 385 -15.70 -15.63 -33.77
N PHE A 386 -14.96 -16.29 -34.66
CA PHE A 386 -14.07 -17.38 -34.29
C PHE A 386 -12.90 -16.89 -33.41
N TYR A 387 -12.31 -15.73 -33.71
CA TYR A 387 -11.29 -15.14 -32.84
C TYR A 387 -11.83 -14.75 -31.46
N CYS A 388 -13.09 -14.35 -31.34
CA CYS A 388 -13.73 -14.13 -30.05
C CYS A 388 -13.77 -15.40 -29.19
N THR A 389 -13.87 -16.59 -29.79
CA THR A 389 -13.80 -17.87 -29.04
C THR A 389 -12.45 -18.09 -28.36
N GLN A 390 -11.37 -17.49 -28.89
CA GLN A 390 -10.01 -17.62 -28.34
C GLN A 390 -9.86 -16.92 -26.97
N PHE A 391 -10.80 -16.06 -26.58
CA PHE A 391 -10.82 -15.46 -25.24
C PHE A 391 -10.85 -16.52 -24.14
N TYR A 392 -11.50 -17.64 -24.42
CA TYR A 392 -11.65 -18.74 -23.47
C TYR A 392 -10.32 -19.45 -23.14
N LEU A 393 -9.28 -19.30 -23.98
CA LEU A 393 -7.97 -19.89 -23.74
C LEU A 393 -7.27 -19.31 -22.49
N ALA A 394 -7.62 -18.07 -22.11
CA ALA A 394 -7.08 -17.42 -20.92
C ALA A 394 -7.55 -18.07 -19.61
N GLU A 395 -8.71 -18.74 -19.60
CA GLU A 395 -9.30 -19.33 -18.40
C GLU A 395 -8.36 -20.35 -17.74
N GLY A 396 -7.68 -21.17 -18.55
CA GLY A 396 -6.71 -22.14 -18.05
C GLY A 396 -5.58 -21.51 -17.22
N ASN A 397 -5.04 -20.37 -17.67
CA ASN A 397 -3.99 -19.66 -16.93
C ASN A 397 -4.50 -19.07 -15.61
N LEU A 398 -5.71 -18.53 -15.62
CA LEU A 398 -6.33 -17.92 -14.43
C LEU A 398 -6.67 -18.99 -13.36
N ILE A 399 -7.05 -20.21 -13.75
CA ILE A 399 -7.27 -21.33 -12.84
C ILE A 399 -5.98 -21.67 -12.07
N PHE A 400 -4.83 -21.78 -12.75
CA PHE A 400 -3.55 -22.05 -12.07
C PHE A 400 -3.14 -20.91 -11.13
N SER A 401 -3.41 -19.66 -11.52
CA SER A 401 -3.22 -18.49 -10.65
C SER A 401 -4.04 -18.60 -9.36
N LEU A 402 -5.32 -18.99 -9.47
CA LEU A 402 -6.21 -19.20 -8.32
C LEU A 402 -5.73 -20.34 -7.41
N ILE A 403 -5.32 -21.48 -7.96
CA ILE A 403 -4.80 -22.61 -7.16
C ILE A 403 -3.56 -22.16 -6.37
N SER A 404 -2.64 -21.43 -7.03
CA SER A 404 -1.41 -21.01 -6.37
C SER A 404 -1.62 -20.04 -5.20
N ARG A 405 -2.70 -19.24 -5.25
CA ARG A 405 -3.03 -18.21 -4.25
C ARG A 405 -3.98 -18.67 -3.14
N ASN A 406 -4.79 -19.70 -3.39
CA ASN A 406 -5.86 -20.11 -2.48
C ASN A 406 -5.65 -21.48 -1.80
N ILE A 407 -4.63 -22.24 -2.21
CA ILE A 407 -4.28 -23.53 -1.60
C ILE A 407 -2.91 -23.42 -0.92
N ALA A 408 -2.87 -23.78 0.37
CA ALA A 408 -1.66 -23.83 1.19
C ALA A 408 -1.43 -25.26 1.72
N GLY A 409 -0.23 -25.50 2.25
CA GLY A 409 0.28 -26.84 2.56
C GLY A 409 0.90 -27.49 1.33
N GLN A 410 2.16 -27.93 1.44
CA GLN A 410 2.91 -28.45 0.30
C GLN A 410 2.27 -29.69 -0.31
N THR A 411 1.92 -30.68 0.53
CA THR A 411 1.34 -31.94 0.04
C THR A 411 -0.07 -31.69 -0.52
N LYS A 412 -0.87 -30.82 0.13
CA LYS A 412 -2.19 -30.43 -0.37
C LYS A 412 -2.09 -29.75 -1.74
N LYS A 413 -1.21 -28.75 -1.88
CA LYS A 413 -1.00 -28.00 -3.14
C LYS A 413 -0.53 -28.91 -4.28
N SER A 414 0.45 -29.77 -4.03
CA SER A 414 0.92 -30.75 -5.04
C SER A 414 -0.17 -31.73 -5.44
N THR A 415 -0.98 -32.21 -4.48
CA THR A 415 -2.09 -33.14 -4.76
C THR A 415 -3.18 -32.45 -5.58
N THR A 416 -3.55 -31.21 -5.24
CA THR A 416 -4.51 -30.40 -6.01
C THR A 416 -4.04 -30.21 -7.45
N LEU A 417 -2.78 -29.81 -7.67
CA LEU A 417 -2.23 -29.65 -9.01
C LEU A 417 -2.28 -30.96 -9.81
N ALA A 418 -1.97 -32.10 -9.20
CA ALA A 418 -2.02 -33.40 -9.85
C ALA A 418 -3.46 -33.80 -10.26
N ILE A 419 -4.46 -33.63 -9.37
CA ILE A 419 -5.86 -33.95 -9.69
C ILE A 419 -6.38 -33.01 -10.79
N THR A 420 -6.08 -31.71 -10.71
CA THR A 420 -6.44 -30.74 -11.75
C THR A 420 -5.79 -31.08 -13.09
N PHE A 421 -4.55 -31.58 -13.10
CA PHE A 421 -3.88 -32.00 -14.31
C PHE A 421 -4.52 -33.24 -14.95
N VAL A 422 -4.92 -34.24 -14.15
CA VAL A 422 -5.69 -35.39 -14.65
C VAL A 422 -6.99 -34.92 -15.31
N ALA A 423 -7.67 -33.94 -14.72
CA ALA A 423 -8.87 -33.32 -15.29
C ALA A 423 -8.59 -32.58 -16.61
N TRP A 424 -7.46 -31.87 -16.70
CA TRP A 424 -7.01 -31.22 -17.93
C TRP A 424 -6.79 -32.23 -19.07
N ALA A 425 -6.12 -33.35 -18.77
CA ALA A 425 -5.87 -34.38 -19.77
C ALA A 425 -7.17 -35.12 -20.16
N ALA A 426 -8.05 -35.41 -19.20
CA ALA A 426 -9.35 -36.05 -19.45
C ALA A 426 -10.28 -35.17 -20.29
N GLY A 427 -10.32 -33.86 -20.02
CA GLY A 427 -11.11 -32.90 -20.80
C GLY A 427 -10.61 -32.79 -22.24
N ASN A 428 -9.31 -32.62 -22.43
CA ASN A 428 -8.71 -32.60 -23.77
C ASN A 428 -8.83 -33.93 -24.52
N MET A 429 -8.83 -35.07 -23.83
CA MET A 429 -9.08 -36.38 -24.41
C MET A 429 -10.50 -36.47 -24.99
N THR A 430 -11.48 -35.96 -24.24
CA THR A 430 -12.90 -36.03 -24.58
C THR A 430 -13.31 -34.96 -25.61
N ALA A 431 -12.63 -33.82 -25.64
CA ALA A 431 -13.00 -32.66 -26.45
C ALA A 431 -13.15 -32.93 -27.97
N PRO A 432 -12.24 -33.66 -28.65
CA PRO A 432 -12.41 -33.97 -30.08
C PRO A 432 -13.64 -34.83 -30.37
N GLN A 433 -14.15 -35.57 -29.39
CA GLN A 433 -15.32 -36.43 -29.56
C GLN A 433 -16.64 -35.64 -29.54
N ILE A 434 -16.63 -34.38 -29.13
CA ILE A 434 -17.78 -33.48 -29.23
C ILE A 434 -18.07 -33.13 -30.70
N PHE A 435 -17.03 -33.02 -31.52
CA PHE A 435 -17.13 -32.71 -32.95
C PHE A 435 -17.31 -34.00 -33.75
N GLN A 436 -18.57 -34.31 -34.08
CA GLN A 436 -18.96 -35.52 -34.79
C GLN A 436 -18.94 -35.31 -36.31
N LYS A 437 -18.50 -36.33 -37.06
CA LYS A 437 -18.50 -36.26 -38.53
C LYS A 437 -19.91 -36.06 -39.13
N SER A 438 -20.95 -36.60 -38.48
CA SER A 438 -22.34 -36.44 -38.91
C SER A 438 -22.86 -35.01 -38.86
N ASP A 439 -22.12 -34.11 -38.22
CA ASP A 439 -22.46 -32.70 -38.01
C ASP A 439 -21.55 -31.76 -38.83
N SER A 440 -20.57 -32.32 -39.56
CA SER A 440 -19.74 -31.56 -40.49
C SER A 440 -20.60 -31.02 -41.65
N PRO A 441 -20.34 -29.80 -42.17
CA PRO A 441 -19.21 -28.91 -41.88
C PRO A 441 -19.50 -27.82 -40.82
N ARG A 442 -20.73 -27.76 -40.29
CA ARG A 442 -21.14 -26.69 -39.35
C ARG A 442 -20.86 -27.00 -37.88
N TYR A 443 -20.83 -28.28 -37.52
CA TYR A 443 -20.61 -28.77 -36.16
C TYR A 443 -21.56 -28.14 -35.13
N GLU A 444 -22.85 -28.03 -35.47
CA GLU A 444 -23.87 -27.38 -34.65
C GLU A 444 -23.98 -27.99 -33.25
N LYS A 445 -24.03 -29.32 -33.14
CA LYS A 445 -24.06 -30.05 -31.85
C LYS A 445 -22.80 -29.78 -31.04
N GLY A 446 -21.66 -29.64 -31.73
CA GLY A 446 -20.41 -29.28 -31.09
C GLY A 446 -20.50 -27.90 -30.42
N PHE A 447 -21.01 -26.91 -31.14
CA PHE A 447 -21.23 -25.56 -30.60
C PHE A 447 -22.38 -25.50 -29.58
N THR A 448 -23.41 -26.36 -29.68
CA THR A 448 -24.42 -26.52 -28.62
C THR A 448 -23.78 -26.97 -27.32
N ALA A 449 -22.87 -27.96 -27.38
CA ALA A 449 -22.14 -28.41 -26.19
C ALA A 449 -21.29 -27.28 -25.58
N HIS A 450 -20.69 -26.40 -26.41
CA HIS A 450 -19.96 -25.23 -25.92
C HIS A 450 -20.84 -24.31 -25.07
N PHE A 451 -22.08 -24.02 -25.48
CA PHE A 451 -23.00 -23.21 -24.66
C PHE A 451 -23.27 -23.83 -23.30
N CYS A 452 -23.55 -25.13 -23.25
CA CYS A 452 -23.76 -25.85 -21.99
C CYS A 452 -22.51 -25.77 -21.10
N LEU A 453 -21.33 -25.92 -21.70
CA LEU A 453 -20.04 -25.86 -20.98
C LEU A 453 -19.73 -24.44 -20.48
N TYR A 454 -20.03 -23.38 -21.24
CA TYR A 454 -19.88 -21.99 -20.78
C TYR A 454 -20.77 -21.71 -19.57
N VAL A 455 -22.03 -22.17 -19.59
CA VAL A 455 -22.96 -22.04 -18.46
C VAL A 455 -22.44 -22.81 -17.25
N LEU A 456 -22.03 -24.07 -17.45
CA LEU A 456 -21.51 -24.92 -16.37
C LEU A 456 -20.23 -24.34 -15.74
N PHE A 457 -19.32 -23.81 -16.56
CA PHE A 457 -18.11 -23.13 -16.10
C PHE A 457 -18.46 -21.94 -15.20
N ASN A 458 -19.38 -21.07 -15.65
CA ASN A 458 -19.83 -19.91 -14.88
C ASN A 458 -20.51 -20.32 -13.56
N ILE A 459 -21.32 -21.38 -13.55
CA ILE A 459 -21.93 -21.92 -12.33
C ILE A 459 -20.86 -22.36 -11.32
N PHE A 460 -19.89 -23.17 -11.75
CA PHE A 460 -18.82 -23.62 -10.86
C PHE A 460 -17.93 -22.47 -10.38
N LEU A 461 -17.74 -21.43 -11.20
CA LEU A 461 -16.98 -20.24 -10.83
C LEU A 461 -17.70 -19.43 -9.75
N VAL A 462 -19.03 -19.29 -9.84
CA VAL A 462 -19.86 -18.69 -8.77
C VAL A 462 -19.79 -19.52 -7.49
N ILE A 463 -19.95 -20.85 -7.58
CA ILE A 463 -19.85 -21.75 -6.43
C ILE A 463 -18.46 -21.62 -5.76
N LEU A 464 -17.38 -21.64 -6.55
CA LEU A 464 -16.02 -21.45 -6.06
C LEU A 464 -15.89 -20.14 -5.28
N ARG A 465 -16.40 -19.03 -5.85
CA ARG A 465 -16.36 -17.72 -5.20
C ARG A 465 -17.14 -17.71 -3.88
N LEU A 466 -18.34 -18.30 -3.84
CA LEU A 466 -19.14 -18.42 -2.61
C LEU A 466 -18.42 -19.25 -1.54
N LEU A 467 -17.78 -20.36 -1.92
CA LEU A 467 -17.01 -21.20 -1.00
C LEU A 467 -15.78 -20.46 -0.45
N LEU A 468 -15.07 -19.69 -1.27
CA LEU A 468 -13.93 -18.87 -0.85
C LEU A 468 -14.36 -17.75 0.10
N VAL A 469 -15.46 -17.05 -0.21
CA VAL A 469 -16.06 -16.02 0.67
C VAL A 469 -16.46 -16.62 2.01
N ARG A 470 -17.16 -17.75 2.00
CA ARG A 470 -17.59 -18.42 3.23
C ARG A 470 -16.39 -18.89 4.06
N ARG A 471 -15.33 -19.41 3.41
CA ARG A 471 -14.09 -19.81 4.10
C ARG A 471 -13.42 -18.62 4.78
N ASN A 472 -13.33 -17.47 4.10
CA ASN A 472 -12.76 -16.25 4.69
C ASN A 472 -13.64 -15.67 5.80
N ALA A 473 -14.97 -15.70 5.67
CA ALA A 473 -15.89 -15.26 6.73
C ALA A 473 -15.77 -16.12 8.00
N ASN A 474 -15.73 -17.45 7.84
CA ASN A 474 -15.54 -18.37 8.96
C ASN A 474 -14.20 -18.15 9.68
N LYS A 475 -13.12 -17.86 8.94
CA LYS A 475 -11.82 -17.53 9.54
C LYS A 475 -11.84 -16.21 10.32
N ARG A 476 -12.50 -15.17 9.78
CA ARG A 476 -12.69 -13.91 10.50
C ARG A 476 -13.49 -14.12 11.78
N LYS A 477 -14.53 -14.96 11.74
CA LYS A 477 -15.33 -15.31 12.91
C LYS A 477 -14.50 -16.07 13.95
N ALA A 478 -13.73 -17.08 13.54
CA ALA A 478 -12.84 -17.83 14.43
C ALA A 478 -11.76 -16.93 15.06
N ALA A 479 -11.18 -16.00 14.30
CA ALA A 479 -10.23 -15.02 14.82
C ALA A 479 -10.87 -14.07 15.85
N LEU A 480 -12.12 -13.64 15.62
CA LEU A 480 -12.90 -12.86 16.60
C LEU A 480 -13.25 -13.67 17.85
N GLU A 481 -13.65 -14.94 17.71
CA GLU A 481 -13.95 -15.84 18.84
C GLU A 481 -12.70 -16.12 19.70
N VAL A 482 -11.52 -16.26 19.08
CA VAL A 482 -10.23 -16.38 19.80
C VAL A 482 -9.87 -15.07 20.50
N SER A 483 -10.14 -13.91 19.88
CA SER A 483 -9.97 -12.60 20.53
C SER A 483 -10.87 -12.45 21.76
N HIS A 484 -12.13 -12.89 21.67
CA HIS A 484 -13.08 -12.85 22.79
C HIS A 484 -12.74 -13.84 23.91
N ALA A 485 -12.23 -15.03 23.60
CA ALA A 485 -11.78 -16.00 24.61
C ALA A 485 -10.45 -15.60 25.27
N ALA A 486 -9.62 -14.80 24.59
CA ALA A 486 -8.41 -14.21 25.16
C ALA A 486 -8.70 -13.09 26.17
N ASP A 487 -9.81 -12.35 25.97
CA ASP A 487 -10.30 -11.35 26.93
C ASP A 487 -10.79 -11.99 28.25
N ASP A 488 -11.42 -13.18 28.20
CA ASP A 488 -11.87 -13.92 29.41
C ASP A 488 -10.73 -14.59 30.20
N SER A 489 -9.53 -14.70 29.66
CA SER A 489 -8.38 -15.41 30.27
C SER A 489 -7.21 -14.51 30.67
N ASN A 490 -7.39 -13.19 30.65
CA ASN A 490 -6.41 -12.17 31.05
C ASN A 490 -5.02 -12.32 30.37
N LYS A 491 -4.96 -12.97 29.20
CA LYS A 491 -3.78 -13.05 28.34
C LYS A 491 -4.03 -12.17 27.11
N LYS A 492 -3.60 -10.91 27.18
CA LYS A 492 -3.53 -10.05 25.99
C LYS A 492 -2.44 -10.55 25.05
N ILE A 493 -2.84 -11.38 24.09
CA ILE A 493 -1.99 -11.75 22.97
C ILE A 493 -2.05 -10.61 21.95
N ASN A 494 -0.91 -9.96 21.71
CA ASN A 494 -0.78 -8.90 20.72
C ASN A 494 -1.21 -9.40 19.32
N GLY A 495 -2.23 -8.77 18.73
CA GLY A 495 -2.86 -9.20 17.47
C GLY A 495 -1.93 -9.26 16.24
N ASP A 496 -0.80 -8.55 16.27
CA ASP A 496 0.21 -8.59 15.20
C ASP A 496 1.26 -9.70 15.38
N GLN A 497 1.32 -10.36 16.55
CA GLN A 497 2.09 -11.61 16.72
C GLN A 497 1.33 -12.82 16.15
N LEU A 498 -0.01 -12.78 16.07
CA LEU A 498 -0.78 -13.89 15.49
C LEU A 498 -0.44 -14.13 14.01
N GLY A 499 -0.31 -13.07 13.21
CA GLY A 499 -0.30 -13.15 11.74
C GLY A 499 0.84 -13.93 11.09
N HIS A 500 1.89 -14.32 11.84
CA HIS A 500 3.03 -15.05 11.28
C HIS A 500 3.61 -16.14 12.20
N LEU A 501 2.99 -16.46 13.35
CA LEU A 501 3.43 -17.54 14.24
C LEU A 501 3.47 -18.90 13.51
N ASN A 502 2.56 -19.10 12.56
CA ASN A 502 2.43 -20.34 11.79
C ASN A 502 3.00 -20.27 10.37
N ALA A 503 3.67 -19.17 9.98
CA ALA A 503 4.16 -19.01 8.60
C ALA A 503 5.17 -20.10 8.19
N PHE A 504 5.92 -20.63 9.17
CA PHE A 504 6.90 -21.71 9.00
C PHE A 504 6.33 -23.11 9.28
N ALA A 505 5.12 -23.20 9.81
CA ALA A 505 4.43 -24.48 9.96
C ALA A 505 3.76 -24.79 8.61
N ASP A 506 4.17 -25.88 7.94
CA ASP A 506 3.56 -26.37 6.69
C ASP A 506 2.13 -26.88 6.92
N LEU A 507 1.23 -25.95 7.25
CA LEU A 507 -0.19 -26.09 7.52
C LEU A 507 -1.00 -25.85 6.24
N THR A 508 -2.13 -26.52 6.11
CA THR A 508 -3.03 -26.32 4.97
C THR A 508 -3.79 -25.00 5.05
N ASP A 509 -4.44 -24.60 3.95
CA ASP A 509 -5.30 -23.42 3.93
C ASP A 509 -6.53 -23.53 4.84
N LYS A 510 -6.86 -24.71 5.36
CA LYS A 510 -7.90 -24.87 6.40
C LYS A 510 -7.31 -24.76 7.81
N GLU A 511 -6.10 -25.29 8.00
CA GLU A 511 -5.42 -25.33 9.29
C GLU A 511 -4.83 -23.97 9.69
N ASN A 512 -4.31 -23.21 8.72
CA ASN A 512 -3.64 -21.95 9.00
C ASN A 512 -4.66 -20.81 9.24
N PRO A 513 -4.78 -20.27 10.47
CA PRO A 513 -5.70 -19.17 10.77
C PRO A 513 -5.30 -17.87 10.07
N ASP A 514 -4.01 -17.67 9.80
CA ASP A 514 -3.44 -16.46 9.18
C ASP A 514 -3.52 -16.48 7.65
N PHE A 515 -3.80 -17.64 7.05
CA PHE A 515 -3.92 -17.77 5.60
C PHE A 515 -5.27 -17.21 5.09
N SER A 516 -5.26 -15.99 4.56
CA SER A 516 -6.41 -15.41 3.85
C SER A 516 -6.42 -15.85 2.38
N THR A 517 -7.55 -16.37 1.88
CA THR A 517 -7.68 -16.65 0.44
C THR A 517 -7.76 -15.34 -0.35
N TYR A 518 -6.89 -15.17 -1.34
CA TYR A 518 -6.53 -13.87 -1.94
C TYR A 518 -7.53 -13.33 -2.99
N ASP A 519 -8.70 -13.93 -3.17
CA ASP A 519 -9.74 -13.40 -4.08
C ASP A 519 -10.63 -12.32 -3.43
N LEU A 520 -10.35 -11.93 -2.17
CA LEU A 520 -11.19 -11.05 -1.36
C LEU A 520 -10.43 -9.95 -0.58
N LEU A 521 -9.24 -9.54 -1.04
CA LEU A 521 -8.62 -8.30 -0.55
C LEU A 521 -9.27 -7.10 -1.27
N PRO A 522 -9.60 -6.02 -0.52
CA PRO A 522 -10.40 -4.91 -1.03
C PRO A 522 -9.53 -3.94 -1.84
N ALA A 523 -9.00 -4.39 -2.98
CA ALA A 523 -8.43 -3.50 -3.98
C ALA A 523 -9.53 -2.84 -4.82
N PHE A 524 -10.72 -3.44 -4.89
CA PHE A 524 -11.88 -2.92 -5.63
C PHE A 524 -13.06 -2.49 -4.74
N THR A 525 -13.07 -2.84 -3.46
CA THR A 525 -14.07 -2.40 -2.47
C THR A 525 -13.82 -1.00 -1.90
N LYS A 526 -12.94 -0.22 -2.55
CA LYS A 526 -12.84 1.24 -2.38
C LYS A 526 -13.19 2.03 -3.65
N ARG A 527 -13.63 1.38 -4.75
CA ARG A 527 -13.84 2.07 -6.03
C ARG A 527 -15.10 1.73 -6.84
N THR A 528 -15.90 0.74 -6.46
CA THR A 528 -17.23 0.52 -7.08
C THR A 528 -18.17 -0.08 -6.05
N GLY A 529 -18.81 0.79 -5.27
CA GLY A 529 -19.91 0.43 -4.37
C GLY A 529 -21.18 1.15 -4.80
N ARG A 530 -21.84 0.67 -5.87
CA ARG A 530 -23.31 0.76 -6.05
C ARG A 530 -23.82 -0.11 -7.21
N ALA A 531 -23.17 -0.14 -8.36
CA ALA A 531 -23.75 -0.79 -9.55
C ALA A 531 -23.78 -2.34 -9.54
N THR A 532 -22.96 -3.03 -8.75
CA THR A 532 -23.00 -4.51 -8.64
C THR A 532 -23.71 -5.03 -7.39
N MET A 533 -24.17 -4.13 -6.50
CA MET A 533 -24.96 -4.51 -5.32
C MET A 533 -26.47 -4.39 -5.56
N GLU A 534 -26.94 -3.57 -6.50
CA GLU A 534 -28.39 -3.40 -6.78
C GLU A 534 -29.09 -4.69 -7.25
N VAL A 535 -28.38 -5.59 -7.95
CA VAL A 535 -28.96 -6.88 -8.38
C VAL A 535 -28.96 -7.93 -7.25
N PHE A 536 -28.10 -7.76 -6.24
CA PHE A 536 -27.99 -8.68 -5.10
C PHE A 536 -28.86 -8.25 -3.91
N GLU A 537 -29.14 -6.96 -3.74
CA GLU A 537 -29.98 -6.41 -2.66
C GLU A 537 -31.48 -6.57 -2.90
N LEU A 538 -31.92 -6.85 -4.14
CA LEU A 538 -33.34 -6.99 -4.47
C LEU A 538 -34.00 -8.27 -3.93
N LEU A 539 -33.22 -9.24 -3.42
CA LEU A 539 -33.72 -10.57 -3.05
C LEU A 539 -33.65 -10.91 -1.55
N THR A 540 -33.09 -10.06 -0.67
CA THR A 540 -32.91 -10.45 0.75
C THR A 540 -33.10 -9.35 1.81
N ALA A 541 -33.72 -8.20 1.54
CA ALA A 541 -33.99 -7.23 2.62
C ALA A 541 -35.08 -7.72 3.60
N PRO A 542 -34.91 -7.51 4.92
CA PRO A 542 -35.47 -6.27 5.48
C PRO A 542 -34.58 -5.50 6.48
N ILE A 543 -34.47 -4.19 6.20
CA ILE A 543 -34.57 -2.98 7.05
C ILE A 543 -33.71 -2.87 8.34
N GLY A 544 -32.69 -1.99 8.30
CA GLY A 544 -32.02 -1.41 9.49
C GLY A 544 -30.72 -0.63 9.22
N TYR A 545 -30.84 0.71 9.19
CA TYR A 545 -29.88 1.84 9.21
C TYR A 545 -28.35 1.60 9.49
N GLN A 546 -27.47 2.24 8.69
CA GLN A 546 -26.00 2.30 8.82
C GLN A 546 -25.49 3.58 9.53
N ASP A 547 -24.32 3.48 10.18
CA ASP A 547 -23.58 4.52 10.92
C ASP A 547 -23.38 5.85 10.18
N GLY A 548 -23.70 6.97 10.84
CA GLY A 548 -23.69 8.34 10.28
C GLY A 548 -22.46 9.20 10.65
N SER A 549 -21.43 9.24 9.79
CA SER A 549 -20.33 10.23 9.88
C SER A 549 -20.00 10.89 8.52
N ALA A 550 -19.81 12.21 8.51
CA ALA A 550 -19.59 13.03 7.30
C ALA A 550 -18.09 13.18 6.95
N ARG A 551 -17.75 13.37 5.68
CA ARG A 551 -16.35 13.50 5.21
C ARG A 551 -15.93 14.95 5.01
N LEU A 552 -14.85 15.41 5.64
CA LEU A 552 -14.25 16.75 5.39
C LEU A 552 -13.21 16.69 4.26
N LEU A 553 -13.30 17.57 3.26
CA LEU A 553 -12.33 17.65 2.16
C LEU A 553 -11.31 18.78 2.37
N THR A 554 -10.03 18.51 2.06
CA THR A 554 -8.92 19.42 2.38
C THR A 554 -8.09 19.79 1.14
N GLY A 555 -7.71 21.07 1.02
CA GLY A 555 -7.16 21.63 -0.23
C GLY A 555 -5.66 21.44 -0.47
N ASP A 556 -4.88 21.10 0.56
CA ASP A 556 -3.40 21.16 0.54
C ASP A 556 -2.74 20.34 -0.57
N LEU A 557 -3.37 19.23 -0.95
CA LEU A 557 -2.80 18.29 -1.91
C LEU A 557 -2.99 18.76 -3.34
N VAL A 558 -4.11 19.43 -3.63
CA VAL A 558 -4.33 20.13 -4.89
C VAL A 558 -3.35 21.30 -5.02
N VAL A 559 -3.14 22.05 -3.93
CA VAL A 559 -2.16 23.15 -3.87
C VAL A 559 -0.74 22.65 -4.19
N ARG A 560 -0.29 21.57 -3.54
CA ARG A 560 1.03 20.96 -3.80
C ARG A 560 1.20 20.47 -5.23
N ASP A 561 0.15 19.91 -5.84
CA ASP A 561 0.20 19.44 -7.23
C ASP A 561 0.35 20.61 -8.23
N ILE A 562 -0.31 21.74 -7.96
CA ILE A 562 -0.21 22.97 -8.74
C ILE A 562 1.19 23.59 -8.58
N GLU A 563 1.71 23.68 -7.35
CA GLU A 563 3.07 24.18 -7.08
C GLU A 563 4.13 23.37 -7.84
N HIS A 564 4.09 22.04 -7.76
CA HIS A 564 5.01 21.17 -8.51
C HIS A 564 4.84 21.28 -10.04
N TRP A 565 3.64 21.60 -10.52
CA TRP A 565 3.43 21.85 -11.95
C TRP A 565 4.10 23.15 -12.40
N CYS A 566 3.95 24.23 -11.64
CA CYS A 566 4.56 25.53 -11.91
C CYS A 566 6.10 25.42 -11.95
N HIS A 567 6.72 24.82 -10.92
CA HIS A 567 8.17 24.62 -10.86
C HIS A 567 8.70 23.81 -12.06
N ARG A 568 8.06 22.67 -12.40
CA ARG A 568 8.48 21.84 -13.55
C ARG A 568 8.36 22.53 -14.90
N LYS A 569 7.42 23.48 -15.05
CA LYS A 569 7.21 24.23 -16.29
C LYS A 569 8.21 25.38 -16.43
N ALA A 570 8.52 26.08 -15.34
CA ALA A 570 9.55 27.11 -15.30
C ALA A 570 10.92 26.56 -15.75
N ASP A 571 11.30 25.36 -15.27
CA ASP A 571 12.58 24.72 -15.59
C ASP A 571 12.75 24.31 -17.06
N ARG A 572 11.66 24.06 -17.79
CA ARG A 572 11.71 23.58 -19.18
C ARG A 572 11.70 24.69 -20.23
N GLY A 573 11.21 25.88 -19.87
CA GLY A 573 11.05 27.00 -20.79
C GLY A 573 12.09 28.11 -20.64
N GLY A 574 12.86 28.13 -19.54
CA GLY A 574 13.80 29.21 -19.23
C GLY A 574 13.14 30.57 -18.92
N ILE A 575 11.80 30.63 -18.92
CA ILE A 575 11.01 31.82 -18.63
C ILE A 575 10.59 31.76 -17.16
N LYS A 576 11.02 32.75 -16.37
CA LYS A 576 10.52 32.96 -15.00
C LYS A 576 9.23 33.78 -15.08
N PRO A 577 8.05 33.19 -14.80
CA PRO A 577 6.80 33.92 -14.90
C PRO A 577 6.74 35.02 -13.85
N VAL A 578 6.21 36.17 -14.24
CA VAL A 578 6.02 37.34 -13.38
C VAL A 578 4.56 37.73 -13.38
N MET A 579 3.97 37.81 -12.20
CA MET A 579 2.61 38.28 -11.96
C MET A 579 2.66 39.71 -11.42
N ALA A 580 2.09 40.65 -12.16
CA ALA A 580 1.87 42.02 -11.72
C ALA A 580 0.54 42.12 -10.99
N VAL A 581 0.51 42.75 -9.82
CA VAL A 581 -0.70 42.93 -9.02
C VAL A 581 -0.93 44.41 -8.77
N LEU A 582 -2.05 44.94 -9.25
CA LEU A 582 -2.52 46.28 -8.91
C LEU A 582 -3.37 46.19 -7.66
N PHE A 583 -3.06 46.98 -6.65
CA PHE A 583 -3.81 47.01 -5.41
C PHE A 583 -4.07 48.45 -4.98
N PHE A 584 -5.17 48.66 -4.25
CA PHE A 584 -5.57 49.97 -3.74
C PHE A 584 -5.43 49.90 -2.22
N ASN A 585 -4.64 50.80 -1.63
CA ASN A 585 -4.33 50.76 -0.21
C ASN A 585 -5.51 51.32 0.62
N THR A 586 -6.59 50.55 0.70
CA THR A 586 -7.85 50.91 1.39
C THR A 586 -7.86 50.57 2.88
N GLY A 587 -6.81 49.94 3.40
CA GLY A 587 -6.69 49.55 4.81
C GLY A 587 -5.85 48.28 5.03
N PRO A 588 -5.80 47.76 6.28
CA PRO A 588 -5.03 46.56 6.65
C PRO A 588 -5.34 45.35 5.78
N ASP A 589 -6.61 45.17 5.40
CA ASP A 589 -7.08 44.05 4.58
C ASP A 589 -6.45 44.06 3.17
N ALA A 590 -6.15 45.23 2.61
CA ALA A 590 -5.49 45.36 1.32
C ALA A 590 -4.01 44.97 1.40
N VAL A 591 -3.35 45.29 2.51
CA VAL A 591 -1.96 44.90 2.76
C VAL A 591 -1.87 43.39 2.95
N ASP A 592 -2.80 42.78 3.66
CA ASP A 592 -2.82 41.34 3.88
C ASP A 592 -3.18 40.58 2.59
N TYR A 593 -4.07 41.11 1.75
CA TYR A 593 -4.32 40.59 0.40
C TYR A 593 -3.03 40.47 -0.42
N VAL A 594 -2.20 41.53 -0.45
CA VAL A 594 -0.93 41.54 -1.19
C VAL A 594 0.07 40.55 -0.59
N LYS A 595 0.20 40.50 0.75
CA LYS A 595 1.10 39.56 1.44
C LYS A 595 0.74 38.10 1.16
N ILE A 596 -0.55 37.76 1.24
CA ILE A 596 -1.04 36.40 0.96
C ILE A 596 -0.70 36.01 -0.47
N LYS A 597 -1.02 36.86 -1.45
CA LYS A 597 -0.78 36.56 -2.86
C LYS A 597 0.72 36.48 -3.19
N ALA A 598 1.55 37.31 -2.56
CA ALA A 598 2.99 37.21 -2.67
C ALA A 598 3.53 35.88 -2.11
N HIS A 599 3.03 35.45 -0.95
CA HIS A 599 3.41 34.18 -0.34
C HIS A 599 3.03 32.97 -1.22
N VAL A 600 1.81 32.95 -1.77
CA VAL A 600 1.37 31.89 -2.70
C VAL A 600 2.18 31.88 -3.99
N ALA A 601 2.45 33.06 -4.59
CA ALA A 601 3.26 33.16 -5.80
C ALA A 601 4.69 32.65 -5.59
N ALA A 602 5.31 32.99 -4.46
CA ALA A 602 6.66 32.53 -4.10
C ALA A 602 6.73 31.01 -3.95
N ARG A 603 5.75 30.40 -3.25
CA ARG A 603 5.67 28.94 -3.12
C ARG A 603 5.55 28.22 -4.47
N ALA A 604 4.87 28.83 -5.43
CA ALA A 604 4.72 28.32 -6.79
C ALA A 604 5.88 28.67 -7.74
N GLY A 605 6.91 29.42 -7.30
CA GLY A 605 8.04 29.83 -8.13
C GLY A 605 7.72 30.94 -9.14
N VAL A 606 6.69 31.73 -8.88
CA VAL A 606 6.24 32.86 -9.71
C VAL A 606 6.72 34.17 -9.08
N SER A 607 7.42 35.01 -9.84
CA SER A 607 7.82 36.34 -9.38
C SER A 607 6.59 37.24 -9.23
N TYR A 608 6.55 38.06 -8.18
CA TYR A 608 5.37 38.84 -7.81
C TYR A 608 5.72 40.33 -7.72
N TRP A 609 5.09 41.16 -8.55
CA TRP A 609 5.33 42.61 -8.61
C TRP A 609 4.06 43.37 -8.23
N ALA A 610 4.06 44.06 -7.09
CA ALA A 610 2.92 44.85 -6.64
C ALA A 610 3.03 46.32 -7.09
N TYR A 611 1.93 46.86 -7.60
CA TYR A 611 1.77 48.25 -8.01
C TYR A 611 0.65 48.87 -7.17
N GLU A 612 1.00 49.84 -6.32
CA GLU A 612 0.04 50.55 -5.50
C GLU A 612 -0.62 51.65 -6.33
N ILE A 613 -1.95 51.66 -6.36
CA ILE A 613 -2.75 52.69 -7.04
C ILE A 613 -3.46 53.54 -5.98
N PRO A 614 -3.41 54.89 -6.10
CA PRO A 614 -4.16 55.77 -5.21
C PRO A 614 -5.64 55.41 -5.17
N VAL A 615 -6.24 55.45 -3.98
CA VAL A 615 -7.65 55.07 -3.78
C VAL A 615 -8.61 56.00 -4.53
N ASP A 616 -8.19 57.23 -4.81
CA ASP A 616 -8.92 58.27 -5.56
C ASP A 616 -8.64 58.25 -7.07
N ALA A 617 -7.84 57.30 -7.57
CA ALA A 617 -7.52 57.19 -8.99
C ALA A 617 -8.77 57.05 -9.87
N SER A 618 -8.75 57.70 -11.02
CA SER A 618 -9.78 57.60 -12.06
C SER A 618 -9.66 56.30 -12.85
N THR A 619 -10.76 55.88 -13.48
CA THR A 619 -10.76 54.68 -14.36
C THR A 619 -9.72 54.79 -15.47
N ILE A 620 -9.42 56.00 -15.96
CA ILE A 620 -8.44 56.24 -17.02
C ILE A 620 -7.02 56.00 -16.52
N GLU A 621 -6.69 56.42 -15.30
CA GLU A 621 -5.37 56.20 -14.69
C GLU A 621 -5.10 54.72 -14.46
N VAL A 622 -6.08 53.99 -13.94
CA VAL A 622 -5.98 52.52 -13.77
C VAL A 622 -5.80 51.83 -15.12
N MET A 623 -6.58 52.21 -16.14
CA MET A 623 -6.44 51.65 -17.49
C MET A 623 -5.09 51.98 -18.12
N THR A 624 -4.52 53.16 -17.83
CA THR A 624 -3.19 53.55 -18.32
C THR A 624 -2.12 52.65 -17.70
N GLN A 625 -2.18 52.40 -16.39
CA GLN A 625 -1.29 51.44 -15.73
C GLN A 625 -1.43 50.03 -16.33
N VAL A 626 -2.67 49.55 -16.53
CA VAL A 626 -2.93 48.25 -17.16
C VAL A 626 -2.35 48.20 -18.58
N LYS A 627 -2.40 49.30 -19.35
CA LYS A 627 -1.78 49.41 -20.69
C LYS A 627 -0.28 49.18 -20.64
N GLU A 628 0.40 49.80 -19.68
CA GLU A 628 1.86 49.66 -19.51
C GLU A 628 2.24 48.22 -19.16
N LEU A 629 1.52 47.61 -18.22
CA LEU A 629 1.74 46.22 -17.83
C LEU A 629 1.44 45.24 -18.98
N ASN A 630 0.44 45.54 -19.80
CA ASN A 630 0.13 44.79 -21.02
C ASN A 630 1.27 44.85 -22.04
N MET A 631 1.93 45.99 -22.19
CA MET A 631 3.04 46.16 -23.15
C MET A 631 4.37 45.61 -22.61
N ASN A 632 4.53 45.43 -21.30
CA ASN A 632 5.78 44.93 -20.71
C ASN A 632 5.99 43.42 -20.99
N PRO A 633 7.01 43.01 -21.76
CA PRO A 633 7.24 41.60 -22.09
C PRO A 633 7.71 40.75 -20.90
N GLN A 634 8.14 41.36 -19.79
CA GLN A 634 8.53 40.63 -18.57
C GLN A 634 7.31 40.22 -17.72
N ILE A 635 6.15 40.85 -17.92
CA ILE A 635 4.92 40.53 -17.18
C ILE A 635 4.12 39.49 -17.95
N HIS A 636 3.78 38.40 -17.26
CA HIS A 636 3.10 37.24 -17.84
C HIS A 636 1.66 37.08 -17.33
N GLY A 637 1.33 37.71 -16.19
CA GLY A 637 -0.02 37.76 -15.64
C GLY A 637 -0.29 39.08 -14.95
N ILE A 638 -1.52 39.58 -15.03
CA ILE A 638 -1.99 40.80 -14.36
C ILE A 638 -3.17 40.43 -13.46
N LEU A 639 -3.07 40.77 -12.18
CA LEU A 639 -4.11 40.65 -11.17
C LEU A 639 -4.52 42.04 -10.69
N ILE A 640 -5.80 42.28 -10.51
CA ILE A 640 -6.31 43.53 -9.92
C ILE A 640 -7.05 43.18 -8.64
N GLN A 641 -6.70 43.82 -7.53
CA GLN A 641 -7.38 43.62 -6.25
C GLN A 641 -8.87 43.99 -6.38
N ARG A 642 -9.73 43.09 -5.88
CA ARG A 642 -11.18 43.30 -5.77
C ARG A 642 -11.63 43.19 -4.30
N PRO A 643 -12.68 43.92 -3.88
CA PRO A 643 -13.50 44.84 -4.67
C PRO A 643 -12.74 46.13 -5.07
N LEU A 644 -13.06 46.68 -6.24
CA LEU A 644 -12.54 47.97 -6.68
C LEU A 644 -13.25 49.11 -5.94
N PRO A 645 -12.60 50.27 -5.72
CA PRO A 645 -13.26 51.49 -5.29
C PRO A 645 -14.52 51.80 -6.12
N ASP A 646 -15.62 52.20 -5.46
CA ASP A 646 -16.96 52.34 -6.07
C ASP A 646 -17.00 53.26 -7.31
N GLN A 647 -16.09 54.24 -7.39
CA GLN A 647 -15.99 55.16 -8.52
C GLN A 647 -15.37 54.55 -9.79
N LEU A 648 -14.79 53.35 -9.70
CA LEU A 648 -14.11 52.68 -10.82
C LEU A 648 -15.05 51.73 -11.58
N ASN A 649 -14.96 51.74 -12.91
CA ASN A 649 -15.73 50.83 -13.74
C ASN A 649 -14.98 49.50 -13.94
N GLU A 650 -15.32 48.49 -13.13
CA GLU A 650 -14.70 47.16 -13.17
C GLU A 650 -14.74 46.54 -14.57
N ALA A 651 -15.89 46.57 -15.24
CA ALA A 651 -16.05 45.95 -16.56
C ALA A 651 -15.11 46.57 -17.63
N LYS A 652 -14.89 47.89 -17.57
CA LYS A 652 -13.95 48.58 -18.46
C LYS A 652 -12.50 48.27 -18.13
N ILE A 653 -12.14 48.22 -16.85
CA ILE A 653 -10.77 47.95 -16.39
C ILE A 653 -10.37 46.51 -16.72
N MET A 654 -11.21 45.53 -16.36
CA MET A 654 -10.95 44.12 -16.61
C MET A 654 -10.93 43.79 -18.10
N GLY A 655 -11.82 44.41 -18.89
CA GLY A 655 -11.82 44.28 -20.36
C GLY A 655 -10.62 44.92 -21.06
N TYR A 656 -9.81 45.72 -20.34
CA TYR A 656 -8.60 46.34 -20.87
C TYR A 656 -7.34 45.48 -20.66
N ILE A 657 -7.40 44.44 -19.83
CA ILE A 657 -6.30 43.49 -19.64
C ILE A 657 -6.17 42.64 -20.91
N ASN A 658 -4.95 42.45 -21.41
CA ASN A 658 -4.71 41.57 -22.55
C ASN A 658 -5.19 40.14 -22.21
N PRO A 659 -6.03 39.49 -23.04
CA PRO A 659 -6.52 38.14 -22.77
C PRO A 659 -5.43 37.11 -22.45
N MET A 660 -4.24 37.25 -23.04
CA MET A 660 -3.10 36.35 -22.79
C MET A 660 -2.38 36.59 -21.45
N LYS A 661 -2.62 37.75 -20.80
CA LYS A 661 -2.08 38.12 -19.49
C LYS A 661 -3.15 38.18 -18.41
N ASN A 662 -4.42 38.00 -18.78
CA ASN A 662 -5.51 38.01 -17.82
C ASN A 662 -5.57 36.66 -17.11
N ILE A 663 -5.26 36.67 -15.81
CA ILE A 663 -5.27 35.45 -14.98
C ILE A 663 -6.63 35.21 -14.32
N GLU A 664 -7.56 36.15 -14.45
CA GLU A 664 -8.94 36.02 -14.02
C GLU A 664 -9.80 35.82 -15.28
N GLU A 665 -10.40 34.64 -15.46
CA GLU A 665 -11.21 34.34 -16.64
C GLU A 665 -12.49 35.21 -16.64
N TYR A 666 -12.42 36.36 -17.30
CA TYR A 666 -13.51 37.31 -17.48
C TYR A 666 -13.81 37.42 -18.98
N ASP A 667 -14.80 36.64 -19.46
CA ASP A 667 -15.18 36.58 -20.88
C ASP A 667 -16.62 37.08 -21.09
N LYS A 668 -16.85 37.87 -22.15
CA LYS A 668 -18.17 38.38 -22.57
C LYS A 668 -19.02 39.05 -21.45
N GLY A 669 -18.36 39.68 -20.48
CA GLY A 669 -19.05 40.39 -19.39
C GLY A 669 -19.63 39.48 -18.31
N GLN A 670 -19.21 38.21 -18.24
CA GLN A 670 -19.46 37.34 -17.08
C GLN A 670 -18.12 36.93 -16.47
N ALA A 671 -18.02 37.05 -15.14
CA ALA A 671 -16.87 36.56 -14.39
C ALA A 671 -16.97 35.03 -14.25
N ASP A 672 -15.91 34.31 -14.59
CA ASP A 672 -15.73 32.93 -14.16
C ASP A 672 -15.18 32.93 -12.73
N ASN A 673 -15.76 32.13 -11.84
CA ASN A 673 -15.38 32.13 -10.44
C ASN A 673 -14.27 31.09 -10.19
N ILE A 674 -13.06 31.59 -9.93
CA ILE A 674 -11.86 30.78 -9.65
C ILE A 674 -12.08 29.83 -8.47
N ALA A 675 -12.89 30.20 -7.47
CA ALA A 675 -13.19 29.34 -6.34
C ALA A 675 -14.13 28.18 -6.71
N ALA A 676 -15.05 28.39 -7.66
CA ALA A 676 -15.87 27.31 -8.20
C ALA A 676 -15.01 26.32 -9.01
N ASP A 677 -14.08 26.81 -9.85
CA ASP A 677 -13.12 25.95 -10.54
C ASP A 677 -12.21 25.19 -9.55
N ALA A 678 -11.71 25.87 -8.51
CA ALA A 678 -10.92 25.23 -7.46
C ALA A 678 -11.69 24.12 -6.72
N LEU A 679 -12.98 24.35 -6.44
CA LEU A 679 -13.85 23.35 -5.83
C LEU A 679 -14.07 22.15 -6.76
N VAL A 680 -14.28 22.37 -8.07
CA VAL A 680 -14.39 21.29 -9.05
C VAL A 680 -13.10 20.48 -9.11
N ARG A 681 -11.93 21.13 -9.11
CA ARG A 681 -10.62 20.44 -9.06
C ARG A 681 -10.44 19.65 -7.76
N LEU A 682 -10.92 20.19 -6.64
CA LEU A 682 -10.89 19.51 -5.35
C LEU A 682 -11.75 18.25 -5.38
N LEU A 683 -13.01 18.36 -5.81
CA LEU A 683 -13.90 17.22 -5.98
C LEU A 683 -13.31 16.19 -6.96
N ALA A 684 -12.71 16.64 -8.07
CA ALA A 684 -12.04 15.76 -9.02
C ALA A 684 -10.87 15.00 -8.39
N ARG A 685 -10.06 15.70 -7.58
CA ARG A 685 -8.87 15.12 -6.94
C ARG A 685 -9.22 14.03 -5.94
N TYR A 686 -10.35 14.19 -5.27
CA TYR A 686 -10.91 13.20 -4.36
C TYR A 686 -11.81 12.16 -5.05
N GLY A 687 -12.02 12.29 -6.37
CA GLY A 687 -12.86 11.36 -7.15
C GLY A 687 -14.36 11.48 -6.85
N LEU A 688 -14.83 12.65 -6.43
CA LEU A 688 -16.19 12.92 -5.97
C LEU A 688 -17.05 13.70 -6.96
N ILE A 689 -16.56 14.02 -8.18
CA ILE A 689 -17.34 14.77 -9.18
C ILE A 689 -18.66 14.06 -9.52
N GLU A 690 -18.62 12.76 -9.80
CA GLU A 690 -19.83 12.00 -10.15
C GLU A 690 -20.80 11.90 -8.96
N SER A 691 -20.27 11.78 -7.74
CA SER A 691 -21.08 11.82 -6.51
C SER A 691 -21.72 13.19 -6.28
N ALA A 692 -21.01 14.28 -6.56
CA ALA A 692 -21.52 15.65 -6.45
C ALA A 692 -22.61 15.96 -7.50
N GLN A 693 -22.56 15.33 -8.68
CA GLN A 693 -23.61 15.44 -9.71
C GLN A 693 -24.94 14.79 -9.29
N GLN A 694 -24.90 13.82 -8.38
CA GLN A 694 -26.07 13.08 -7.90
C GLN A 694 -26.52 13.49 -6.48
N ALA A 695 -25.70 14.25 -5.76
CA ALA A 695 -25.96 14.71 -4.40
C ALA A 695 -26.78 16.03 -4.37
N LYS A 696 -27.46 16.27 -3.26
CA LYS A 696 -28.04 17.59 -2.96
C LYS A 696 -26.94 18.48 -2.38
N ILE A 697 -26.54 19.52 -3.10
CA ILE A 697 -25.51 20.46 -2.67
C ILE A 697 -26.16 21.65 -1.96
N GLN A 698 -25.85 21.84 -0.69
CA GLN A 698 -26.27 22.99 0.10
C GLN A 698 -25.09 23.94 0.32
N ILE A 699 -25.21 25.15 -0.19
CA ILE A 699 -24.22 26.21 -0.04
C ILE A 699 -24.65 27.12 1.12
N ALA A 700 -23.77 27.27 2.11
CA ALA A 700 -24.02 27.96 3.36
C ALA A 700 -23.10 29.18 3.51
N GLY A 701 -23.68 30.37 3.47
CA GLY A 701 -22.96 31.63 3.62
C GLY A 701 -22.79 32.39 2.31
N PHE A 702 -22.66 33.71 2.44
CA PHE A 702 -22.32 34.62 1.35
C PHE A 702 -21.15 35.49 1.82
N GLY A 703 -20.05 35.45 1.07
CA GLY A 703 -18.78 36.08 1.45
C GLY A 703 -17.99 36.56 0.24
N ASN A 704 -16.66 36.56 0.37
CA ASN A 704 -15.75 37.02 -0.68
C ASN A 704 -15.43 35.92 -1.71
N ILE A 705 -15.68 34.65 -1.38
CA ILE A 705 -15.36 33.45 -2.18
C ILE A 705 -16.64 32.87 -2.81
N ILE A 706 -17.68 32.64 -2.00
CA ILE A 706 -19.06 32.25 -2.36
C ILE A 706 -19.85 33.51 -2.68
N THR A 707 -19.66 33.99 -3.91
CA THR A 707 -20.40 35.12 -4.48
C THR A 707 -21.67 34.67 -5.20
N LYS A 708 -22.50 35.60 -5.69
CA LYS A 708 -23.67 35.26 -6.52
C LYS A 708 -23.26 34.50 -7.79
N GLU A 709 -22.15 34.91 -8.39
CA GLU A 709 -21.56 34.28 -9.57
C GLU A 709 -21.06 32.86 -9.26
N PHE A 710 -20.45 32.63 -8.09
CA PHE A 710 -20.09 31.28 -7.63
C PHE A 710 -21.30 30.35 -7.64
N ILE A 711 -22.42 30.78 -7.03
CA ILE A 711 -23.63 29.97 -6.92
C ILE A 711 -24.25 29.72 -8.30
N ASN A 712 -24.28 30.73 -9.17
CA ASN A 712 -24.78 30.58 -10.53
C ASN A 712 -23.93 29.59 -11.34
N GLN A 713 -22.61 29.60 -11.18
CA GLN A 713 -21.71 28.64 -11.83
C GLN A 713 -21.91 27.23 -11.27
N MET A 714 -22.04 27.07 -9.96
CA MET A 714 -22.35 25.78 -9.33
C MET A 714 -23.69 25.22 -9.81
N LYS A 715 -24.75 26.04 -9.94
CA LYS A 715 -26.04 25.64 -10.51
C LYS A 715 -25.99 25.23 -11.98
N ARG A 716 -25.05 25.80 -12.77
CA ARG A 716 -24.82 25.38 -14.16
C ARG A 716 -24.10 24.04 -14.25
N GLN A 717 -23.20 23.76 -13.29
CA GLN A 717 -22.35 22.57 -13.29
C GLN A 717 -22.99 21.37 -12.58
N PHE A 718 -23.87 21.60 -11.60
CA PHE A 718 -24.51 20.57 -10.81
C PHE A 718 -26.04 20.77 -10.77
N PRO A 719 -26.84 19.70 -10.97
CA PRO A 719 -28.29 19.83 -11.15
C PRO A 719 -29.09 20.12 -9.87
N TYR A 720 -28.55 19.86 -8.67
CA TYR A 720 -29.30 19.94 -7.40
C TYR A 720 -28.61 20.84 -6.36
N VAL A 721 -28.48 22.14 -6.66
CA VAL A 721 -27.80 23.13 -5.80
C VAL A 721 -28.79 24.12 -5.18
N SER A 722 -28.80 24.20 -3.84
CA SER A 722 -29.54 25.23 -3.07
C SER A 722 -28.57 26.06 -2.24
N ALA A 723 -28.82 27.37 -2.08
CA ALA A 723 -27.95 28.27 -1.32
C ALA A 723 -28.77 29.09 -0.31
N SER A 724 -28.29 29.21 0.93
CA SER A 724 -28.94 29.98 2.00
C SER A 724 -27.92 30.82 2.79
N LYS A 725 -28.36 31.97 3.27
CA LYS A 725 -27.53 32.93 4.02
C LYS A 725 -27.20 32.46 5.43
N ASP A 726 -28.17 31.84 6.10
CA ASP A 726 -28.13 31.54 7.54
C ASP A 726 -28.22 30.02 7.84
N PHE A 727 -28.10 29.17 6.82
CA PHE A 727 -28.20 27.70 6.87
C PHE A 727 -29.48 27.20 7.59
N ASP A 728 -30.60 27.11 6.86
CA ASP A 728 -31.87 26.58 7.36
C ASP A 728 -32.29 25.33 6.59
N LEU A 729 -32.31 24.19 7.27
CA LEU A 729 -32.69 22.88 6.72
C LEU A 729 -34.22 22.68 6.61
N THR A 730 -35.02 23.63 7.11
CA THR A 730 -36.49 23.51 7.17
C THR A 730 -37.21 24.25 6.04
N HIS A 731 -36.51 25.12 5.32
CA HIS A 731 -37.03 25.82 4.16
C HIS A 731 -36.77 25.01 2.87
N GLU A 732 -37.69 24.10 2.54
CA GLU A 732 -37.88 23.70 1.15
C GLU A 732 -38.30 24.94 0.36
N ASP A 733 -37.44 25.42 -0.54
CA ASP A 733 -37.81 26.40 -1.54
C ASP A 733 -38.94 25.82 -2.40
N LYS A 734 -40.18 26.24 -2.09
CA LYS A 734 -41.43 25.82 -2.73
C LYS A 734 -41.55 26.21 -4.22
N HIS A 735 -40.46 26.61 -4.89
CA HIS A 735 -40.53 27.20 -6.23
C HIS A 735 -39.91 26.40 -7.38
N GLU A 736 -39.34 25.22 -7.14
CA GLU A 736 -38.95 24.30 -8.23
C GLU A 736 -39.47 22.88 -7.99
N ALA A 737 -40.75 22.80 -7.62
CA ALA A 737 -41.53 21.57 -7.69
C ALA A 737 -42.16 21.45 -9.09
N LEU A 738 -41.38 21.01 -10.08
CA LEU A 738 -41.94 20.51 -11.34
C LEU A 738 -41.21 19.24 -11.78
N GLN A 739 -41.90 18.12 -11.52
CA GLN A 739 -41.79 16.82 -12.19
C GLN A 739 -40.49 16.03 -11.99
N GLU A 740 -40.45 15.15 -10.99
CA GLU A 740 -40.52 13.70 -11.23
C GLU A 740 -40.49 12.90 -9.92
N GLU A 741 -41.11 11.74 -9.99
CA GLU A 741 -41.57 10.86 -8.93
C GLU A 741 -40.46 10.07 -8.20
N VAL A 742 -40.73 9.78 -6.92
CA VAL A 742 -40.30 8.61 -6.14
C VAL A 742 -38.85 8.13 -6.39
N GLN A 743 -37.89 8.73 -5.69
CA GLN A 743 -36.54 8.17 -5.58
C GLN A 743 -36.01 8.27 -4.15
N ALA A 744 -35.25 7.25 -3.76
CA ALA A 744 -34.59 7.05 -2.47
C ALA A 744 -33.86 8.30 -1.92
N PRO A 745 -33.63 8.41 -0.59
CA PRO A 745 -32.94 9.54 0.01
C PRO A 745 -31.57 9.79 -0.65
N ARG A 746 -31.36 11.01 -1.17
CA ARG A 746 -30.10 11.44 -1.79
C ARG A 746 -29.13 11.92 -0.73
N GLU A 747 -27.84 11.61 -0.92
CA GLU A 747 -26.78 12.13 -0.06
C GLU A 747 -26.67 13.65 -0.15
N THR A 748 -26.39 14.32 0.97
CA THR A 748 -26.26 15.79 1.05
C THR A 748 -24.80 16.21 1.19
N MET A 749 -24.37 17.20 0.41
CA MET A 749 -23.06 17.85 0.54
C MET A 749 -23.25 19.29 1.04
N ILE A 750 -22.48 19.70 2.04
CA ILE A 750 -22.49 21.08 2.56
C ILE A 750 -21.20 21.78 2.15
N ILE A 751 -21.33 22.96 1.53
CA ILE A 751 -20.21 23.86 1.20
C ILE A 751 -20.39 25.13 2.01
N SER A 752 -19.37 25.56 2.75
CA SER A 752 -19.45 26.80 3.53
C SER A 752 -18.26 27.73 3.31
N GLU A 753 -18.54 29.03 3.42
CA GLU A 753 -17.55 30.09 3.51
C GLU A 753 -18.08 31.17 4.46
N LEU A 754 -17.37 31.46 5.55
CA LEU A 754 -17.71 32.63 6.36
C LEU A 754 -16.49 33.26 7.05
N HIS A 755 -16.33 34.57 6.83
CA HIS A 755 -15.30 35.42 7.44
C HIS A 755 -15.67 35.95 8.84
N ARG A 756 -16.28 35.13 9.70
CA ARG A 756 -16.76 35.57 11.03
C ARG A 756 -16.18 34.78 12.20
N GLY A 757 -14.92 34.42 12.07
CA GLY A 757 -14.17 33.72 13.11
C GLY A 757 -14.44 32.21 13.12
N PRO A 758 -13.55 31.47 13.77
CA PRO A 758 -13.53 30.01 13.67
C PRO A 758 -14.68 29.34 14.45
N GLY A 759 -15.19 28.20 13.94
CA GLY A 759 -16.22 27.38 14.60
C GLY A 759 -17.68 27.56 14.13
N PHE A 760 -17.91 27.98 12.88
CA PHE A 760 -19.26 28.24 12.36
C PHE A 760 -20.05 26.95 12.04
N ILE A 761 -19.40 25.91 11.51
CA ILE A 761 -20.08 24.62 11.25
C ILE A 761 -20.29 23.92 12.60
N LYS A 762 -21.54 23.88 13.06
CA LYS A 762 -21.95 23.29 14.35
C LYS A 762 -22.30 21.81 14.20
N ALA A 763 -22.16 21.03 15.28
CA ALA A 763 -22.57 19.62 15.32
C ALA A 763 -24.03 19.41 14.83
N SER A 764 -24.92 20.34 15.18
CA SER A 764 -26.33 20.33 14.78
C SER A 764 -26.58 20.51 13.27
N MET A 765 -25.56 20.94 12.50
CA MET A 765 -25.63 21.13 11.05
C MET A 765 -25.23 19.86 10.27
N VAL A 766 -24.54 18.91 10.91
CA VAL A 766 -24.10 17.65 10.31
C VAL A 766 -25.09 16.53 10.69
N LYS A 767 -26.20 16.45 9.96
CA LYS A 767 -27.19 15.37 10.12
C LYS A 767 -26.68 14.06 9.50
N PRO A 768 -27.22 12.87 9.85
CA PRO A 768 -26.79 11.57 9.30
C PRO A 768 -26.83 11.46 7.76
N GLU A 769 -27.60 12.33 7.11
CA GLU A 769 -27.77 12.42 5.65
C GLU A 769 -26.66 13.21 4.94
N VAL A 770 -25.81 13.91 5.70
CA VAL A 770 -24.68 14.70 5.19
C VAL A 770 -23.48 13.79 5.00
N SER A 771 -23.09 13.54 3.76
CA SER A 771 -21.98 12.64 3.43
C SER A 771 -20.65 13.37 3.23
N VAL A 772 -20.68 14.65 2.84
CA VAL A 772 -19.48 15.46 2.56
C VAL A 772 -19.65 16.91 3.05
N LEU A 773 -18.59 17.42 3.68
CA LEU A 773 -18.43 18.80 4.13
C LEU A 773 -17.21 19.43 3.43
N VAL A 774 -17.39 20.63 2.86
CA VAL A 774 -16.32 21.40 2.23
C VAL A 774 -16.26 22.79 2.84
N ASP A 775 -15.13 23.11 3.45
CA ASP A 775 -14.84 24.43 4.02
C ASP A 775 -13.91 25.19 3.08
N LEU A 776 -14.35 26.35 2.61
CA LEU A 776 -13.59 27.22 1.70
C LEU A 776 -12.87 28.37 2.44
N GLY A 777 -12.95 28.45 3.77
CA GLY A 777 -12.38 29.54 4.58
C GLY A 777 -10.86 29.45 4.82
N PHE A 778 -10.20 30.60 4.96
CA PHE A 778 -8.80 30.74 5.40
C PHE A 778 -8.56 32.01 6.22
N TYR A 779 -7.52 32.02 7.08
CA TYR A 779 -7.14 33.15 7.94
C TYR A 779 -5.65 33.45 7.87
N VAL A 780 -5.26 34.71 8.09
CA VAL A 780 -3.86 35.11 8.25
C VAL A 780 -3.52 35.23 9.73
N THR A 781 -2.42 34.60 10.14
CA THR A 781 -1.85 34.72 11.48
C THR A 781 -0.40 35.22 11.40
N GLU A 782 0.22 35.58 12.53
CA GLU A 782 1.65 35.94 12.60
C GLU A 782 2.59 34.82 12.10
N LYS A 783 2.09 33.57 12.05
CA LYS A 783 2.80 32.39 11.54
C LYS A 783 2.53 32.06 10.06
N GLY A 784 1.71 32.87 9.37
CA GLY A 784 1.33 32.67 7.97
C GLY A 784 -0.18 32.41 7.76
N VAL A 785 -0.54 31.98 6.55
CA VAL A 785 -1.93 31.64 6.17
C VAL A 785 -2.27 30.24 6.67
N ILE A 786 -3.33 30.11 7.45
CA ILE A 786 -3.77 28.86 8.08
C ILE A 786 -5.23 28.57 7.66
N GLY A 787 -5.51 27.33 7.24
CA GLY A 787 -6.88 26.83 7.01
C GLY A 787 -7.53 26.29 8.30
N ASP A 788 -8.86 26.17 8.33
CA ASP A 788 -9.63 25.97 9.58
C ASP A 788 -9.55 24.55 10.22
N GLU A 789 -8.70 23.65 9.70
CA GLU A 789 -8.55 22.28 10.22
C GLU A 789 -8.21 22.20 11.72
N ASN A 790 -7.50 23.20 12.25
CA ASN A 790 -7.04 23.21 13.65
C ASN A 790 -8.10 23.63 14.67
N TYR A 791 -9.26 24.16 14.22
CA TYR A 791 -10.29 24.63 15.14
C TYR A 791 -11.35 23.56 15.46
N TYR A 792 -11.74 22.74 14.48
CA TYR A 792 -12.70 21.65 14.65
C TYR A 792 -12.25 20.58 15.65
N THR A 793 -10.94 20.43 15.84
CA THR A 793 -10.35 19.43 16.74
C THR A 793 -10.16 19.92 18.18
N ASN A 794 -10.21 21.24 18.43
CA ASN A 794 -9.81 21.80 19.73
C ASN A 794 -10.92 22.51 20.53
N ASN A 795 -12.01 23.02 19.94
CA ASN A 795 -12.94 23.92 20.68
C ASN A 795 -14.46 23.72 20.50
N SER A 796 -14.97 22.82 19.65
CA SER A 796 -16.42 22.75 19.34
C SER A 796 -17.19 21.55 19.92
N GLY A 797 -16.58 20.69 20.74
CA GLY A 797 -17.27 19.54 21.35
C GLY A 797 -17.88 18.56 20.34
N ILE A 798 -17.32 18.48 19.13
CA ILE A 798 -17.67 17.48 18.12
C ILE A 798 -16.68 16.33 18.30
N ASP A 799 -17.17 15.13 18.61
CA ASP A 799 -16.33 13.92 18.60
C ASP A 799 -15.59 13.83 17.26
N GLY A 800 -14.26 13.89 17.31
CA GLY A 800 -13.40 13.82 16.12
C GLY A 800 -13.56 12.53 15.31
N ASP A 801 -14.29 11.55 15.84
CA ASP A 801 -14.63 10.30 15.15
C ASP A 801 -15.73 10.46 14.07
N ASN A 802 -16.52 11.54 14.12
CA ASN A 802 -17.63 11.80 13.19
C ASN A 802 -17.24 12.59 11.93
N LEU A 803 -16.02 13.14 11.86
CA LEU A 803 -15.47 13.79 10.67
C LEU A 803 -14.16 13.12 10.29
N LYS A 804 -14.17 12.34 9.20
CA LYS A 804 -12.98 11.66 8.68
C LYS A 804 -12.43 12.38 7.45
N CYS A 805 -11.21 12.92 7.54
CA CYS A 805 -10.47 13.43 6.38
C CYS A 805 -10.00 12.26 5.49
N PRO A 806 -10.44 12.17 4.23
CA PRO A 806 -10.02 11.10 3.33
C PRO A 806 -8.60 11.34 2.78
N LYS A 807 -7.94 10.25 2.35
CA LYS A 807 -6.63 10.34 1.68
C LYS A 807 -6.83 10.79 0.22
N PRO A 808 -6.08 11.78 -0.27
CA PRO A 808 -6.06 12.17 -1.69
C PRO A 808 -5.50 11.04 -2.56
N ILE A 809 -5.84 11.05 -3.84
CA ILE A 809 -5.14 10.26 -4.85
C ILE A 809 -3.69 10.81 -4.94
N THR A 810 -2.63 10.01 -4.92
CA THR A 810 -1.24 10.53 -5.02
C THR A 810 -0.73 10.53 -6.47
N SER A 811 0.08 11.54 -6.85
CA SER A 811 0.58 11.72 -8.22
C SER A 811 1.57 10.63 -8.71
N GLN A 812 2.02 9.73 -7.83
CA GLN A 812 2.86 8.57 -8.18
C GLN A 812 2.08 7.42 -8.85
N GLU A 813 0.76 7.35 -8.74
CA GLU A 813 -0.05 6.34 -9.45
C GLU A 813 -0.21 6.66 -10.96
N ALA A 814 0.24 7.84 -11.42
CA ALA A 814 0.13 8.28 -12.81
C ALA A 814 1.37 7.99 -13.68
N GLY A 815 2.36 7.25 -13.18
CA GLY A 815 3.69 7.20 -13.80
C GLY A 815 4.31 5.82 -13.94
N SER A 816 3.74 4.91 -14.73
CA SER A 816 4.51 3.76 -15.27
C SER A 816 3.78 3.07 -16.44
N ARG A 817 3.82 3.69 -17.63
CA ARG A 817 3.81 2.98 -18.92
C ARG A 817 4.27 3.95 -20.03
N ARG A 818 5.48 3.74 -20.53
CA ARG A 818 5.93 4.27 -21.82
C ARG A 818 6.22 3.07 -22.73
N THR A 819 5.37 2.86 -23.73
CA THR A 819 5.80 2.34 -25.03
C THR A 819 5.19 3.22 -26.12
N ARG A 820 6.01 3.45 -27.14
CA ARG A 820 6.02 4.62 -28.03
C ARG A 820 5.22 4.32 -29.29
N THR A 821 4.01 4.88 -29.39
CA THR A 821 3.43 5.36 -30.65
C THR A 821 2.75 6.69 -30.35
N GLU A 822 3.00 7.67 -31.21
CA GLU A 822 2.77 9.10 -30.98
C GLU A 822 1.29 9.45 -30.81
N SER A 823 0.89 9.67 -29.56
CA SER A 823 0.06 10.80 -29.15
C SER A 823 0.30 11.03 -27.65
N LYS A 824 0.60 12.26 -27.24
CA LYS A 824 0.72 12.61 -25.82
C LYS A 824 -0.63 12.32 -25.14
N PRO A 825 -0.70 11.62 -24.00
CA PRO A 825 -1.92 11.61 -23.22
C PRO A 825 -2.08 13.02 -22.63
N GLU A 826 -3.05 13.77 -23.14
CA GLU A 826 -3.53 14.98 -22.47
C GLU A 826 -3.98 14.58 -21.07
N ARG A 827 -3.44 15.25 -20.06
CA ARG A 827 -3.92 15.11 -18.69
C ARG A 827 -5.35 15.67 -18.66
N TRP A 828 -6.29 15.05 -17.95
CA TRP A 828 -7.69 15.51 -17.91
C TRP A 828 -7.88 16.96 -17.41
N TRP A 829 -6.87 17.55 -16.76
CA TRP A 829 -6.85 18.97 -16.39
C TRP A 829 -6.28 19.90 -17.49
N GLU A 830 -5.66 19.36 -18.54
CA GLU A 830 -5.29 20.10 -19.75
C GLU A 830 -6.51 20.33 -20.66
N SER A 831 -7.51 19.43 -20.62
CA SER A 831 -8.81 19.60 -21.32
C SER A 831 -9.77 20.57 -20.62
N LEU A 832 -9.47 21.00 -19.40
CA LEU A 832 -10.25 21.98 -18.63
C LEU A 832 -9.71 23.41 -18.75
N CYS A 833 -8.59 23.64 -19.46
CA CYS A 833 -8.19 24.99 -19.88
C CYS A 833 -8.92 25.32 -21.20
N PRO A 834 -9.78 26.35 -21.24
CA PRO A 834 -10.55 26.67 -22.43
C PRO A 834 -9.73 27.43 -23.48
N LEU A 835 -8.45 27.09 -23.70
CA LEU A 835 -7.61 27.75 -24.71
C LEU A 835 -6.53 26.79 -25.21
N SER A 836 -6.88 25.90 -26.16
CA SER A 836 -5.88 25.22 -27.00
C SER A 836 -6.30 25.19 -28.48
N SER A 837 -5.67 26.11 -29.21
CA SER A 837 -5.32 26.15 -30.63
C SER A 837 -5.89 25.09 -31.58
N LYS A 838 -6.77 25.54 -32.50
CA LYS A 838 -6.84 25.06 -33.89
C LYS A 838 -7.10 26.22 -34.86
N SER A 839 -6.07 26.99 -35.19
CA SER A 839 -5.95 27.66 -36.50
C SER A 839 -4.52 28.17 -36.69
N THR A 840 -3.77 27.49 -37.54
CA THR A 840 -2.48 27.95 -38.04
C THR A 840 -2.73 29.12 -39.00
N ILE A 841 -2.55 30.37 -38.55
CA ILE A 841 -2.48 31.52 -39.45
C ILE A 841 -1.01 31.85 -39.69
N SER A 842 -0.56 31.56 -40.90
CA SER A 842 0.75 31.96 -41.42
C SER A 842 0.79 33.48 -41.61
N LEU A 843 1.50 34.20 -40.75
CA LEU A 843 1.85 35.60 -40.98
C LEU A 843 3.24 35.70 -41.61
N LYS A 844 3.27 36.13 -42.88
CA LYS A 844 4.48 36.57 -43.58
C LYS A 844 4.98 37.90 -43.00
N PRO A 845 6.28 38.18 -43.05
CA PRO A 845 6.85 39.41 -42.53
C PRO A 845 6.50 40.59 -43.45
N LEU A 846 5.98 41.67 -42.87
CA LEU A 846 5.92 42.97 -43.53
C LEU A 846 7.08 43.83 -43.01
N SER A 847 7.87 44.27 -43.98
CA SER A 847 9.04 45.14 -43.84
C SER A 847 8.66 46.59 -43.59
N SER A 848 9.54 47.26 -42.83
CA SER A 848 9.91 48.68 -42.87
C SER A 848 8.84 49.75 -42.64
N GLY A 849 8.99 50.44 -41.50
CA GLY A 849 8.45 51.77 -41.23
C GLY A 849 8.99 52.25 -39.88
N GLU A 850 10.10 52.97 -39.89
CA GLU A 850 10.63 53.71 -38.75
C GLU A 850 9.62 54.77 -38.31
N GLU A 851 9.35 54.87 -37.00
CA GLU A 851 8.99 56.15 -36.37
C GLU A 851 9.29 56.10 -34.86
N ASP A 852 10.35 56.83 -34.52
CA ASP A 852 10.80 57.45 -33.27
C ASP A 852 10.39 56.90 -31.88
N LEU A 853 11.44 56.45 -31.18
CA LEU A 853 11.54 56.22 -29.74
C LEU A 853 11.32 57.52 -28.92
N LEU A 854 10.37 57.48 -27.99
CA LEU A 854 10.44 58.23 -26.74
C LEU A 854 11.00 57.32 -25.63
N PRO A 855 11.86 57.82 -24.71
CA PRO A 855 12.50 56.97 -23.71
C PRO A 855 11.48 56.47 -22.69
N LEU A 856 11.41 55.15 -22.50
CA LEU A 856 10.64 54.52 -21.43
C LEU A 856 11.09 55.07 -20.06
N PRO A 857 10.17 55.46 -19.16
CA PRO A 857 10.53 55.89 -17.81
C PRO A 857 11.05 54.70 -17.00
N SER A 858 12.06 54.98 -16.19
CA SER A 858 12.78 54.05 -15.33
C SER A 858 11.88 53.31 -14.34
N TYR A 859 12.16 52.01 -14.20
CA TYR A 859 11.67 51.09 -13.17
C TYR A 859 11.50 51.77 -11.80
N PRO A 860 10.38 51.63 -11.07
CA PRO A 860 10.23 52.25 -9.76
C PRO A 860 11.24 51.61 -8.79
N ALA A 861 12.24 52.38 -8.36
CA ALA A 861 13.33 51.92 -7.50
C ALA A 861 12.83 51.22 -6.21
N GLU A 862 11.61 51.52 -5.79
CA GLU A 862 10.94 50.97 -4.61
C GLU A 862 10.51 49.50 -4.79
N ALA A 863 10.06 49.11 -5.99
CA ALA A 863 9.72 47.72 -6.30
C ALA A 863 10.98 46.84 -6.39
N GLU A 864 12.05 47.37 -7.00
CA GLU A 864 13.36 46.71 -7.04
C GLU A 864 13.98 46.61 -5.64
N ALA A 865 13.74 47.58 -4.76
CA ALA A 865 14.16 47.54 -3.36
C ALA A 865 13.41 46.45 -2.58
N ARG A 866 12.09 46.29 -2.79
CA ARG A 866 11.28 45.23 -2.17
C ARG A 866 11.66 43.83 -2.68
N THR A 867 11.89 43.65 -3.98
CA THR A 867 12.38 42.38 -4.53
C THR A 867 13.77 42.05 -3.99
N ARG A 868 14.69 43.03 -3.92
CA ARG A 868 15.99 42.84 -3.27
C ARG A 868 15.87 42.51 -1.79
N ALA A 869 14.88 43.04 -1.08
CA ALA A 869 14.62 42.69 0.32
C ALA A 869 14.14 41.23 0.48
N ILE A 870 13.27 40.76 -0.42
CA ILE A 870 12.80 39.37 -0.44
C ILE A 870 13.92 38.41 -0.83
N ASP A 871 14.72 38.73 -1.84
CA ASP A 871 15.88 37.92 -2.23
C ASP A 871 16.93 37.86 -1.12
N ARG A 872 17.14 38.98 -0.40
CA ARG A 872 17.99 39.00 0.80
C ARG A 872 17.41 38.13 1.92
N TYR A 873 16.10 38.16 2.13
CA TYR A 873 15.44 37.30 3.12
C TYR A 873 15.59 35.81 2.75
N LEU A 874 15.35 35.43 1.49
CA LEU A 874 15.49 34.05 1.03
C LEU A 874 16.95 33.57 1.07
N ALA A 875 17.90 34.43 0.71
CA ALA A 875 19.32 34.15 0.87
C ALA A 875 19.70 33.98 2.34
N ALA A 876 19.15 34.81 3.24
CA ALA A 876 19.36 34.69 4.68
C ALA A 876 18.75 33.38 5.23
N GLU A 877 17.56 32.98 4.76
CA GLU A 877 16.89 31.76 5.21
C GLU A 877 17.58 30.49 4.69
N SER A 878 18.04 30.51 3.43
CA SER A 878 18.89 29.44 2.88
C SER A 878 20.22 29.34 3.64
N GLN A 879 20.81 30.46 4.07
CA GLN A 879 21.99 30.44 4.93
C GLN A 879 21.67 29.94 6.35
N ARG A 880 20.51 30.27 6.93
CA ARG A 880 20.09 29.75 8.24
C ARG A 880 19.89 28.24 8.21
N SER A 881 19.23 27.71 7.17
CA SER A 881 19.02 26.27 7.00
C SER A 881 20.34 25.51 6.85
N LYS A 882 21.34 26.06 6.16
CA LYS A 882 22.70 25.47 6.08
C LYS A 882 23.46 25.45 7.40
N ARG A 883 23.03 26.25 8.39
CA ARG A 883 23.61 26.33 9.74
C ARG A 883 22.82 25.51 10.77
N GLN A 884 21.80 24.77 10.31
CA GLN A 884 20.95 23.97 11.17
C GLN A 884 21.45 22.51 11.18
N LEU A 885 21.82 22.00 12.36
CA LEU A 885 22.30 20.63 12.54
C LEU A 885 21.17 19.78 13.13
N LYS A 886 20.74 18.76 12.40
CA LYS A 886 19.64 17.87 12.80
C LYS A 886 20.15 16.78 13.75
N ILE A 887 19.51 16.63 14.91
CA ILE A 887 19.80 15.64 15.94
C ILE A 887 18.54 14.80 16.16
N ILE A 888 18.66 13.46 16.14
CA ILE A 888 17.51 12.56 16.30
C ILE A 888 17.61 11.81 17.64
N LEU A 889 16.52 11.82 18.42
CA LEU A 889 16.44 11.20 19.75
C LEU A 889 15.79 9.80 19.69
N PHE A 890 16.44 8.81 20.30
CA PHE A 890 16.04 7.40 20.46
C PHE A 890 16.18 6.95 21.93
N GLY A 891 15.61 5.79 22.27
CA GLY A 891 15.54 5.27 23.64
C GLY A 891 14.17 5.47 24.30
N ASP A 892 14.15 5.51 25.63
CA ASP A 892 12.93 5.56 26.44
C ASP A 892 12.05 6.79 26.12
N GLU A 893 10.75 6.59 25.94
CA GLU A 893 9.81 7.65 25.53
C GLU A 893 9.70 8.79 26.56
N HIS A 894 9.74 8.45 27.85
CA HIS A 894 9.65 9.43 28.91
C HIS A 894 10.94 10.27 28.98
N GLU A 895 12.10 9.61 28.93
CA GLU A 895 13.41 10.29 28.97
C GLU A 895 13.64 11.17 27.73
N LYS A 896 13.26 10.72 26.52
CA LYS A 896 13.31 11.54 25.29
C LYS A 896 12.45 12.80 25.40
N SER A 897 11.22 12.63 25.87
CA SER A 897 10.27 13.74 26.08
C SER A 897 10.81 14.74 27.10
N LEU A 898 11.36 14.23 28.21
CA LEU A 898 11.97 15.06 29.24
C LEU A 898 13.17 15.87 28.70
N PHE A 899 14.07 15.21 27.97
CA PHE A 899 15.23 15.87 27.35
C PHE A 899 14.80 16.98 26.39
N LEU A 900 13.79 16.73 25.55
CA LEU A 900 13.25 17.72 24.61
C LEU A 900 12.57 18.90 25.32
N LYS A 901 11.77 18.61 26.35
CA LYS A 901 11.08 19.63 27.17
C LYS A 901 12.09 20.51 27.93
N GLN A 902 13.11 19.92 28.55
CA GLN A 902 14.21 20.64 29.20
C GLN A 902 14.94 21.54 28.22
N THR A 903 15.30 21.00 27.05
CA THR A 903 15.97 21.75 25.99
C THR A 903 15.17 22.97 25.56
N ARG A 904 13.85 22.84 25.44
CA ARG A 904 12.95 23.95 25.12
C ARG A 904 12.97 25.05 26.19
N LEU A 905 12.96 24.69 27.48
CA LEU A 905 12.90 25.66 28.57
C LEU A 905 14.18 26.48 28.72
N LEU A 906 15.31 25.96 28.26
CA LEU A 906 16.58 26.70 28.19
C LEU A 906 16.48 27.91 27.24
N GLU A 907 15.64 27.82 26.21
CA GLU A 907 15.47 28.87 25.19
C GLU A 907 14.22 29.72 25.45
N VAL A 908 13.10 29.08 25.76
CA VAL A 908 11.79 29.73 25.88
C VAL A 908 11.06 29.26 27.15
N PRO A 909 10.83 30.14 28.13
CA PRO A 909 10.04 29.81 29.31
C PRO A 909 8.55 29.63 28.97
N LEU A 910 7.82 28.90 29.81
CA LEU A 910 6.38 28.67 29.60
C LEU A 910 5.56 29.97 29.66
N SER A 911 4.73 30.19 28.64
CA SER A 911 3.80 31.33 28.61
C SER A 911 2.66 31.17 29.63
N ASN A 912 1.95 32.26 29.92
CA ASN A 912 0.80 32.21 30.83
C ASN A 912 -0.34 31.33 30.30
N ASP A 913 -0.55 31.32 28.98
CA ASP A 913 -1.56 30.48 28.34
C ASP A 913 -1.18 28.99 28.42
N GLU A 914 0.09 28.66 28.20
CA GLU A 914 0.58 27.28 28.36
C GLU A 914 0.45 26.81 29.82
N ARG A 915 0.71 27.69 30.80
CA ARG A 915 0.48 27.37 32.21
C ARG A 915 -1.00 27.17 32.52
N ALA A 916 -1.91 27.87 31.85
CA ALA A 916 -3.35 27.67 32.01
C ALA A 916 -3.77 26.30 31.46
N ASP A 917 -3.25 25.90 30.31
CA ASP A 917 -3.48 24.59 29.72
C ASP A 917 -2.96 23.44 30.60
N VAL A 918 -1.73 23.57 31.10
CA VAL A 918 -1.11 22.57 32.01
C VAL A 918 -1.91 22.44 33.30
N ARG A 919 -2.56 23.52 33.75
CA ARG A 919 -3.43 23.50 34.95
C ARG A 919 -4.63 22.58 34.74
N VAL A 920 -5.28 22.66 33.58
CA VAL A 920 -6.43 21.83 33.23
C VAL A 920 -6.01 20.36 33.14
N GLU A 921 -4.91 20.09 32.43
CA GLU A 921 -4.41 18.74 32.23
C GLU A 921 -3.94 18.09 33.54
N ALA A 922 -3.23 18.85 34.40
CA ALA A 922 -2.81 18.36 35.71
C ALA A 922 -4.00 17.95 36.59
N ARG A 923 -5.11 18.70 36.55
CA ARG A 923 -6.32 18.36 37.31
C ARG A 923 -6.97 17.09 36.79
N ARG A 924 -7.13 16.96 35.47
CA ARG A 924 -7.66 15.74 34.83
C ARG A 924 -6.81 14.52 35.14
N PHE A 925 -5.49 14.64 34.98
CA PHE A 925 -4.54 13.55 35.22
C PHE A 925 -4.55 13.08 36.68
N VAL A 926 -4.54 14.02 37.63
CA VAL A 926 -4.60 13.70 39.06
C VAL A 926 -5.93 13.04 39.44
N VAL A 927 -7.07 13.46 38.85
CA VAL A 927 -8.37 12.80 39.06
C VAL A 927 -8.36 11.37 38.55
N SER A 928 -7.86 11.14 37.33
CA SER A 928 -7.72 9.79 36.78
C SER A 928 -6.86 8.89 37.68
N MET A 929 -5.70 9.40 38.11
CA MET A 929 -4.80 8.69 39.01
C MET A 929 -5.44 8.36 40.37
N CYS A 930 -6.18 9.30 40.95
CA CYS A 930 -6.89 9.08 42.21
C CYS A 930 -7.99 8.02 42.07
N ARG A 931 -8.67 7.96 40.92
CA ARG A 931 -9.74 6.98 40.66
C ARG A 931 -9.16 5.58 40.51
N GLU A 932 -8.05 5.43 39.80
CA GLU A 932 -7.36 4.14 39.69
C GLU A 932 -6.80 3.67 41.04
N CYS A 933 -6.25 4.58 41.85
CA CYS A 933 -5.82 4.22 43.20
C CYS A 933 -7.02 3.79 44.07
N LEU A 934 -8.22 4.39 43.90
CA LEU A 934 -9.42 3.95 44.60
C LEU A 934 -9.94 2.58 44.13
N LEU A 935 -9.74 2.20 42.87
CA LEU A 935 -10.00 0.82 42.41
C LEU A 935 -9.11 -0.18 43.14
N MET A 936 -7.83 0.14 43.29
CA MET A 936 -6.90 -0.70 44.06
C MET A 936 -7.28 -0.77 45.55
N VAL A 937 -7.81 0.31 46.12
CA VAL A 937 -8.37 0.32 47.49
C VAL A 937 -9.61 -0.56 47.58
N ASP A 938 -10.51 -0.54 46.59
CA ASP A 938 -11.69 -1.41 46.56
C ASP A 938 -11.31 -2.89 46.48
N GLU A 939 -10.32 -3.24 45.65
CA GLU A 939 -9.83 -4.61 45.50
C GLU A 939 -9.10 -5.13 46.74
N LEU A 940 -8.26 -4.31 47.38
CA LEU A 940 -7.39 -4.75 48.48
C LEU A 940 -8.05 -4.64 49.86
N ALA A 941 -8.96 -3.69 50.06
CA ALA A 941 -9.47 -3.35 51.39
C ALA A 941 -11.00 -3.51 51.56
N CYS A 942 -11.80 -3.52 50.48
CA CYS A 942 -13.26 -3.59 50.57
C CYS A 942 -13.79 -5.02 50.45
N LYS A 943 -14.13 -5.67 51.57
CA LYS A 943 -14.91 -6.92 51.54
C LYS A 943 -16.40 -6.62 51.22
N PRO A 944 -17.12 -7.48 50.46
CA PRO A 944 -18.50 -7.21 50.04
C PRO A 944 -19.47 -6.88 51.17
N GLU A 945 -19.26 -7.47 52.35
CA GLU A 945 -20.11 -7.29 53.53
C GLU A 945 -19.87 -5.93 54.22
N SER A 946 -18.67 -5.36 54.11
CA SER A 946 -18.24 -4.13 54.78
C SER A 946 -18.68 -2.85 54.05
N ILE A 947 -18.88 -2.95 52.74
CA ILE A 947 -19.27 -1.84 51.84
C ILE A 947 -20.69 -1.34 52.16
N ASN A 948 -21.61 -2.25 52.52
CA ASN A 948 -23.01 -1.91 52.80
C ASN A 948 -23.20 -1.28 54.19
N THR A 949 -22.22 -1.40 55.09
CA THR A 949 -22.32 -0.93 56.48
C THR A 949 -21.55 0.37 56.74
N HIS A 950 -20.49 0.68 55.98
CA HIS A 950 -19.64 1.84 56.25
C HIS A 950 -19.87 2.98 55.23
N PRO A 951 -20.35 4.17 55.66
CA PRO A 951 -20.75 5.25 54.75
C PRO A 951 -19.60 5.79 53.88
N VAL A 952 -18.36 5.74 54.38
CA VAL A 952 -17.17 6.18 53.63
C VAL A 952 -16.81 5.21 52.49
N LEU A 953 -16.93 3.89 52.70
CA LEU A 953 -16.64 2.88 51.66
C LEU A 953 -17.76 2.83 50.61
N GLY A 954 -19.01 3.09 51.01
CA GLY A 954 -20.11 3.31 50.07
C GLY A 954 -19.87 4.48 49.12
N ARG A 955 -19.28 5.59 49.60
CA ARG A 955 -18.89 6.72 48.73
C ARG A 955 -17.76 6.37 47.76
N VAL A 956 -16.81 5.51 48.14
CA VAL A 956 -15.77 5.01 47.23
C VAL A 956 -16.42 4.28 46.05
N LYS A 957 -17.35 3.37 46.32
CA LYS A 957 -18.07 2.62 45.28
C LYS A 957 -18.97 3.50 44.40
N ASP A 958 -19.62 4.51 44.99
CA ASP A 958 -20.42 5.49 44.23
C ASP A 958 -19.53 6.24 43.22
N ILE A 959 -18.39 6.78 43.67
CA ILE A 959 -17.42 7.47 42.81
C ILE A 959 -16.90 6.56 41.69
N LEU A 960 -16.64 5.28 41.98
CA LEU A 960 -16.17 4.32 40.98
C LEU A 960 -17.25 3.97 39.94
N SER A 961 -18.53 3.98 40.33
CA SER A 961 -19.67 3.62 39.48
C SER A 961 -20.14 4.72 38.52
N ARG A 962 -19.71 5.97 38.70
CA ARG A 962 -20.05 7.08 37.79
C ARG A 962 -19.27 6.98 36.48
N GLU A 963 -19.96 7.12 35.34
CA GLU A 963 -19.35 7.16 34.00
C GLU A 963 -18.96 8.61 33.64
N GLY A 964 -17.64 8.88 33.54
CA GLY A 964 -17.10 10.17 33.07
C GLY A 964 -16.03 10.76 34.01
N LEU A 965 -14.84 11.08 33.46
CA LEU A 965 -13.70 11.64 34.21
C LEU A 965 -13.68 13.18 34.28
N ASP A 966 -14.54 13.86 33.51
CA ASP A 966 -14.50 15.32 33.31
C ASP A 966 -15.58 16.09 34.11
N ASP A 967 -16.34 15.41 34.98
CA ASP A 967 -17.38 16.04 35.80
C ASP A 967 -16.80 16.73 37.05
N GLU A 968 -17.07 18.03 37.19
CA GLU A 968 -16.56 18.89 38.27
C GLU A 968 -17.09 18.44 39.65
N GLU A 969 -18.28 17.81 39.69
CA GLU A 969 -18.89 17.24 40.89
C GLU A 969 -18.16 15.96 41.35
N THR A 970 -17.81 15.09 40.40
CA THR A 970 -17.03 13.87 40.65
C THR A 970 -15.60 14.21 41.10
N ALA A 971 -14.95 15.18 40.44
CA ALA A 971 -13.64 15.69 40.86
C ALA A 971 -13.70 16.30 42.27
N GLY A 972 -14.71 17.12 42.57
CA GLY A 972 -14.93 17.69 43.90
C GLY A 972 -15.14 16.63 44.98
N SER A 973 -15.91 15.59 44.69
CA SER A 973 -16.16 14.46 45.60
C SER A 973 -14.87 13.68 45.91
N MET A 974 -14.04 13.42 44.89
CA MET A 974 -12.75 12.75 45.05
C MET A 974 -11.74 13.60 45.83
N VAL A 975 -11.66 14.90 45.53
CA VAL A 975 -10.81 15.85 46.27
C VAL A 975 -11.24 15.87 47.74
N SER A 976 -12.54 15.91 48.03
CA SER A 976 -13.04 15.87 49.41
C SER A 976 -12.65 14.59 50.15
N LEU A 977 -12.65 13.44 49.46
CA LEU A 977 -12.34 12.14 50.02
C LEU A 977 -10.84 11.98 50.36
N TYR A 978 -9.94 12.41 49.48
CA TYR A 978 -8.49 12.37 49.71
C TYR A 978 -7.99 13.49 50.64
N CYS A 979 -8.69 14.63 50.71
CA CYS A 979 -8.31 15.74 51.56
C CYS A 979 -8.71 15.57 53.03
N ASN A 980 -9.79 14.83 53.29
CA ASN A 980 -10.28 14.49 54.63
C ASN A 980 -9.61 13.21 55.16
N ASP A 981 -9.42 13.12 56.48
CA ASP A 981 -8.77 11.96 57.12
C ASP A 981 -9.72 10.76 57.31
N GLU A 982 -10.98 10.89 56.90
CA GLU A 982 -12.00 9.86 57.03
C GLU A 982 -11.60 8.55 56.32
N LEU A 983 -11.07 8.62 55.10
CA LEU A 983 -10.64 7.41 54.36
C LEU A 983 -9.44 6.73 55.04
N ARG A 984 -8.50 7.51 55.59
CA ARG A 984 -7.33 6.99 56.32
C ARG A 984 -7.72 6.27 57.60
N LEU A 985 -8.65 6.86 58.36
CA LEU A 985 -9.14 6.28 59.62
C LEU A 985 -9.86 4.96 59.37
N VAL A 986 -10.70 4.91 58.34
CA VAL A 986 -11.48 3.71 57.98
C VAL A 986 -10.58 2.58 57.51
N LEU A 987 -9.63 2.85 56.60
CA LEU A 987 -8.70 1.82 56.14
C LEU A 987 -7.86 1.25 57.30
N LYS A 988 -7.47 2.10 58.26
CA LYS A 988 -6.74 1.69 59.45
C LYS A 988 -7.56 0.80 60.39
N GLU A 989 -8.86 1.04 60.52
CA GLU A 989 -9.78 0.14 61.26
C GLU A 989 -9.85 -1.26 60.62
N PHE A 990 -9.68 -1.35 59.30
CA PHE A 990 -9.62 -2.62 58.56
C PHE A 990 -8.20 -3.19 58.40
N GLY A 991 -7.19 -2.60 59.05
CA GLY A 991 -5.81 -3.10 59.05
C GLY A 991 -4.97 -2.73 57.81
N HIS A 992 -5.47 -1.83 56.96
CA HIS A 992 -4.77 -1.33 55.79
C HIS A 992 -4.29 0.11 55.99
N ASN A 993 -3.15 0.45 55.38
CA ASN A 993 -2.59 1.80 55.44
C ASN A 993 -2.68 2.45 54.06
N LEU A 994 -3.35 3.61 53.96
CA LEU A 994 -3.58 4.27 52.67
C LEU A 994 -2.26 4.71 52.03
N GLU A 995 -1.32 5.20 52.83
CA GLU A 995 0.00 5.63 52.35
C GLU A 995 0.81 4.48 51.72
N ASP A 996 0.66 3.24 52.22
CA ASP A 996 1.35 2.07 51.67
C ASP A 996 0.73 1.64 50.33
N ILE A 997 -0.60 1.72 50.22
CA ILE A 997 -1.34 1.45 48.97
C ILE A 997 -1.02 2.51 47.91
N GLU A 998 -1.05 3.79 48.28
CA GLU A 998 -0.68 4.90 47.37
C GLU A 998 0.75 4.72 46.86
N ARG A 999 1.69 4.35 47.74
CA ARG A 999 3.08 4.13 47.35
C ARG A 999 3.26 2.93 46.43
N GLN A 1000 2.56 1.83 46.70
CA GLN A 1000 2.57 0.66 45.82
C GLN A 1000 1.98 1.01 44.44
N PHE A 1001 0.80 1.64 44.41
CA PHE A 1001 0.16 2.08 43.19
C PHE A 1001 1.05 3.01 42.35
N LEU A 1002 1.68 4.00 42.98
CA LEU A 1002 2.57 4.93 42.28
C LEU A 1002 3.84 4.23 41.76
N ASN A 1003 4.41 3.29 42.51
CA ASN A 1003 5.56 2.50 42.04
C ASN A 1003 5.20 1.63 40.83
N ASP A 1004 4.02 1.00 40.85
CA ASP A 1004 3.61 0.02 39.85
C ASP A 1004 3.07 0.69 38.57
N ARG A 1005 2.26 1.75 38.71
CA ARG A 1005 1.49 2.36 37.61
C ARG A 1005 2.05 3.69 37.12
N PHE A 1006 2.59 4.53 38.01
CA PHE A 1006 3.01 5.90 37.69
C PHE A 1006 4.39 6.28 38.28
N PRO A 1007 5.46 5.51 37.99
CA PRO A 1007 6.76 5.69 38.65
C PRO A 1007 7.41 7.06 38.37
N HIS A 1008 7.14 7.67 37.21
CA HIS A 1008 7.61 9.01 36.86
C HIS A 1008 7.00 10.13 37.72
N ILE A 1009 5.87 9.89 38.38
CA ILE A 1009 5.27 10.86 39.31
C ILE A 1009 6.06 10.91 40.62
N LEU A 1010 6.76 9.84 40.99
CA LEU A 1010 7.55 9.77 42.23
C LEU A 1010 8.83 10.62 42.17
N THR A 1011 9.31 10.95 40.98
CA THR A 1011 10.42 11.90 40.78
C THR A 1011 9.98 13.36 40.91
N CYS A 1012 8.68 13.63 41.12
CA CYS A 1012 8.22 14.99 41.36
C CYS A 1012 8.59 15.47 42.78
N PRO A 1013 9.23 16.65 42.96
CA PRO A 1013 9.44 17.25 44.28
C PRO A 1013 8.11 17.48 45.03
N CYS A 1014 7.00 17.53 44.30
CA CYS A 1014 5.65 17.65 44.83
C CYS A 1014 5.12 16.40 45.54
N THR A 1015 5.68 15.24 45.22
CA THR A 1015 5.35 13.92 45.77
C THR A 1015 6.50 13.33 46.58
N ALA A 1016 7.53 14.11 46.92
CA ALA A 1016 8.79 13.67 47.52
C ALA A 1016 8.69 12.87 48.85
N ASN A 1017 7.48 12.58 49.34
CA ASN A 1017 7.22 11.66 50.46
C ASN A 1017 6.12 10.60 50.17
N GLY A 1018 5.85 10.28 48.90
CA GLY A 1018 4.97 9.16 48.51
C GLY A 1018 3.49 9.31 48.89
N ASN A 1019 2.95 10.54 48.95
CA ASN A 1019 1.56 10.79 49.38
C ASN A 1019 0.75 11.49 48.28
N LEU A 1020 -0.26 10.79 47.75
CA LEU A 1020 -1.15 11.25 46.69
C LEU A 1020 -2.05 12.39 47.17
N GLY A 1021 -2.49 12.33 48.43
CA GLY A 1021 -3.31 13.37 49.06
C GLY A 1021 -2.65 14.77 49.09
N LYS A 1022 -1.33 14.86 49.26
CA LYS A 1022 -0.60 16.15 49.18
C LYS A 1022 -0.60 16.71 47.77
N LEU A 1023 -0.51 15.85 46.75
CA LEU A 1023 -0.55 16.25 45.36
C LEU A 1023 -1.93 16.80 44.98
N VAL A 1024 -2.98 16.10 45.38
CA VAL A 1024 -4.38 16.53 45.20
C VAL A 1024 -4.62 17.89 45.84
N LYS A 1025 -4.21 18.08 47.11
CA LYS A 1025 -4.35 19.36 47.83
C LYS A 1025 -3.68 20.53 47.09
N ARG A 1026 -2.51 20.30 46.48
CA ARG A 1026 -1.80 21.35 45.75
C ARG A 1026 -2.44 21.67 44.40
N VAL A 1027 -2.78 20.67 43.59
CA VAL A 1027 -3.28 20.86 42.21
C VAL A 1027 -4.70 21.44 42.18
N PHE A 1028 -5.50 21.13 43.19
CA PHE A 1028 -6.87 21.63 43.34
C PHE A 1028 -6.99 22.90 44.19
N ALA A 1029 -5.87 23.47 44.66
CA ALA A 1029 -5.90 24.78 45.31
C ALA A 1029 -6.38 25.88 44.33
N PRO A 1030 -7.20 26.86 44.78
CA PRO A 1030 -7.69 27.94 43.91
C PRO A 1030 -6.55 28.75 43.28
N GLU A 1031 -5.49 28.98 44.05
CA GLU A 1031 -4.26 29.68 43.67
C GLU A 1031 -3.20 28.79 42.97
N TYR A 1032 -3.53 27.55 42.57
CA TYR A 1032 -2.56 26.66 41.91
C TYR A 1032 -2.06 27.23 40.58
N VAL A 1033 -0.78 27.60 40.50
CA VAL A 1033 -0.10 27.96 39.24
C VAL A 1033 0.89 26.85 38.90
N PRO A 1034 0.74 26.18 37.75
CA PRO A 1034 1.68 25.16 37.33
C PRO A 1034 3.08 25.73 37.15
N ARG A 1035 4.06 24.99 37.65
CA ARG A 1035 5.48 25.23 37.45
C ARG A 1035 5.97 24.44 36.24
N GLU A 1036 7.16 24.77 35.74
CA GLU A 1036 7.85 23.99 34.68
C GLU A 1036 7.96 22.52 35.03
N HIS A 1037 8.15 22.24 36.32
CA HIS A 1037 8.16 20.88 36.83
C HIS A 1037 6.81 20.14 36.66
N ASP A 1038 5.69 20.82 36.88
CA ASP A 1038 4.36 20.24 36.68
C ASP A 1038 4.10 19.97 35.19
N TRP A 1039 4.69 20.76 34.29
CA TRP A 1039 4.62 20.55 32.85
C TRP A 1039 5.37 19.28 32.38
N PHE A 1040 6.47 18.91 33.04
CA PHE A 1040 7.16 17.65 32.73
C PHE A 1040 6.28 16.44 33.02
N HIS A 1041 5.64 16.42 34.20
CA HIS A 1041 4.93 15.25 34.71
C HIS A 1041 3.46 15.13 34.28
N PHE A 1042 2.77 16.24 33.98
CA PHE A 1042 1.33 16.21 33.69
C PHE A 1042 0.97 16.46 32.22
N ASP A 1043 1.79 17.15 31.42
CA ASP A 1043 1.45 17.42 30.02
C ASP A 1043 1.75 16.22 29.12
N GLN A 1044 0.72 15.39 28.91
CA GLN A 1044 0.75 14.20 28.05
C GLN A 1044 0.21 14.45 26.63
N ARG A 1045 -0.35 15.63 26.34
CA ARG A 1045 -1.01 15.97 25.05
C ARG A 1045 -0.12 15.80 23.81
N ARG A 1046 1.21 15.74 23.97
CA ARG A 1046 2.17 15.61 22.87
C ARG A 1046 2.59 14.16 22.57
N LEU A 1047 2.28 13.18 23.44
CA LEU A 1047 2.67 11.77 23.29
C LEU A 1047 2.00 11.06 22.08
N GLY A 1048 1.02 11.69 21.42
CA GLY A 1048 0.37 11.18 20.20
C GLY A 1048 0.93 11.72 18.87
N ARG A 1049 1.90 12.65 18.89
CA ARG A 1049 2.50 13.20 17.66
C ARG A 1049 3.60 12.28 17.13
N VAL A 1050 3.62 12.12 15.80
CA VAL A 1050 4.60 11.28 15.09
C VAL A 1050 6.02 11.84 15.19
N VAL A 1051 6.17 13.18 15.21
CA VAL A 1051 7.45 13.88 15.39
C VAL A 1051 7.24 15.10 16.29
N GLN A 1052 8.16 15.33 17.23
CA GLN A 1052 8.27 16.57 18.01
C GLN A 1052 9.64 17.20 17.79
N GLU A 1053 9.73 18.53 17.89
CA GLU A 1053 10.99 19.25 17.70
C GLU A 1053 11.26 20.31 18.77
N ALA A 1054 12.55 20.55 19.02
CA ALA A 1054 13.06 21.67 19.79
C ALA A 1054 14.29 22.27 19.07
N LEU A 1055 14.44 23.59 19.14
CA LEU A 1055 15.55 24.32 18.55
C LEU A 1055 16.42 24.88 19.66
N VAL A 1056 17.75 24.75 19.51
CA VAL A 1056 18.75 25.40 20.37
C VAL A 1056 19.53 26.36 19.50
N HIS A 1057 19.51 27.64 19.84
CA HIS A 1057 20.18 28.68 19.08
C HIS A 1057 21.56 28.97 19.68
N ARG A 1058 22.62 28.81 18.87
CA ARG A 1058 23.98 29.26 19.20
C ARG A 1058 24.36 30.42 18.29
N ASP A 1059 25.43 31.13 18.66
CA ASP A 1059 25.90 32.30 17.92
C ASP A 1059 26.20 32.01 16.43
N LYS A 1060 26.60 30.77 16.10
CA LYS A 1060 27.04 30.38 14.75
C LYS A 1060 26.15 29.34 14.06
N HIS A 1061 25.40 28.54 14.82
CA HIS A 1061 24.60 27.41 14.31
C HIS A 1061 23.35 27.19 15.16
N THR A 1062 22.39 26.44 14.64
CA THR A 1062 21.18 26.05 15.37
C THR A 1062 21.12 24.53 15.45
N LEU A 1063 20.91 23.96 16.62
CA LEU A 1063 20.65 22.52 16.76
C LEU A 1063 19.13 22.29 16.66
N GLN A 1064 18.72 21.36 15.81
CA GLN A 1064 17.33 20.92 15.69
C GLN A 1064 17.19 19.51 16.26
N LEU A 1065 16.65 19.39 17.46
CA LEU A 1065 16.40 18.12 18.11
C LEU A 1065 15.04 17.59 17.69
N LEU A 1066 15.00 16.35 17.21
CA LEU A 1066 13.82 15.67 16.70
C LEU A 1066 13.54 14.42 17.54
N GLN A 1067 12.42 14.40 18.25
CA GLN A 1067 11.91 13.21 18.91
C GLN A 1067 10.93 12.49 17.98
N ILE A 1068 11.16 11.19 17.79
CA ILE A 1068 10.29 10.29 17.04
C ILE A 1068 9.67 9.30 18.02
N THR A 1069 8.36 9.10 17.93
CA THR A 1069 7.63 8.10 18.74
C THR A 1069 7.89 6.68 18.22
N ASP A 1070 8.37 5.79 19.09
CA ASP A 1070 9.08 4.55 18.71
C ASP A 1070 8.17 3.31 18.52
N ARG A 1071 6.98 3.46 17.94
CA ARG A 1071 6.12 2.31 17.63
C ARG A 1071 6.70 1.49 16.47
N SER A 1072 7.00 0.22 16.72
CA SER A 1072 7.68 -0.72 15.80
C SER A 1072 7.07 -0.81 14.40
N THR A 1073 5.74 -0.66 14.28
CA THR A 1073 5.00 -0.68 13.00
C THR A 1073 5.20 0.56 12.14
N GLN A 1074 5.70 1.65 12.71
CA GLN A 1074 5.82 2.93 12.01
C GLN A 1074 7.26 3.34 11.68
N ARG A 1075 8.27 2.83 12.40
CA ARG A 1075 9.71 3.05 12.12
C ARG A 1075 10.09 2.79 10.65
N ARG A 1076 9.58 1.71 10.05
CA ARG A 1076 9.85 1.34 8.64
C ARG A 1076 9.36 2.40 7.62
N LYS A 1077 8.42 3.27 8.00
CA LYS A 1077 7.81 4.27 7.10
C LYS A 1077 8.58 5.58 7.01
N TRP A 1078 9.41 5.91 8.00
CA TRP A 1078 10.04 7.24 8.08
C TRP A 1078 11.55 7.21 8.25
N ILE A 1079 12.13 6.07 8.61
CA ILE A 1079 13.58 5.93 8.83
C ILE A 1079 14.42 6.25 7.58
N HIS A 1080 13.85 6.19 6.37
CA HIS A 1080 14.54 6.59 5.13
C HIS A 1080 14.36 8.08 4.79
N ILE A 1081 13.40 8.77 5.43
CA ILE A 1081 13.07 10.19 5.16
C ILE A 1081 13.89 11.11 6.08
N LEU A 1082 14.21 10.64 7.28
CA LEU A 1082 14.80 11.46 8.33
C LEU A 1082 16.34 11.40 8.39
N VAL A 1083 16.96 10.48 7.63
CA VAL A 1083 18.34 10.03 7.90
C VAL A 1083 19.39 10.58 6.94
N ASP A 1084 19.01 10.99 5.73
CA ASP A 1084 19.97 11.50 4.74
C ASP A 1084 20.67 12.82 5.16
N ASP A 1085 20.11 13.55 6.15
CA ASP A 1085 20.63 14.84 6.64
C ASP A 1085 20.94 14.87 8.16
N ALA A 1086 20.96 13.73 8.86
CA ALA A 1086 21.14 13.72 10.33
C ALA A 1086 22.61 13.95 10.72
N ALA A 1087 22.88 14.93 11.57
CA ALA A 1087 24.23 15.25 12.05
C ALA A 1087 24.71 14.30 13.16
N CYS A 1088 23.82 13.88 14.06
CA CYS A 1088 24.10 12.94 15.15
C CYS A 1088 22.82 12.24 15.61
N LEU A 1089 22.95 11.01 16.13
CA LEU A 1089 21.87 10.27 16.78
C LEU A 1089 22.14 10.23 18.28
N VAL A 1090 21.10 10.42 19.09
CA VAL A 1090 21.19 10.39 20.56
C VAL A 1090 20.30 9.28 21.08
N PHE A 1091 20.83 8.40 21.90
CA PHE A 1091 20.11 7.33 22.58
C PHE A 1091 20.07 7.63 24.08
N ILE A 1092 18.90 7.79 24.67
CA ILE A 1092 18.75 8.15 26.09
C ILE A 1092 18.20 6.94 26.85
N CYS A 1093 18.91 6.50 27.88
CA CYS A 1093 18.58 5.32 28.66
C CYS A 1093 18.59 5.62 30.16
N ASN A 1094 17.53 5.20 30.87
CA ASN A 1094 17.39 5.38 32.32
C ASN A 1094 17.98 4.20 33.08
N MET A 1095 19.10 4.43 33.76
CA MET A 1095 19.84 3.38 34.45
C MET A 1095 19.08 2.79 35.66
N ALA A 1096 18.16 3.54 36.27
CA ALA A 1096 17.47 3.10 37.48
C ALA A 1096 16.35 2.06 37.24
N MET A 1097 16.06 1.73 35.98
CA MET A 1097 15.01 0.79 35.56
C MET A 1097 15.50 -0.67 35.36
N TYR A 1098 16.75 -0.98 35.71
CA TYR A 1098 17.36 -2.31 35.46
C TYR A 1098 16.61 -3.50 36.07
N ASP A 1099 15.93 -3.29 37.20
CA ASP A 1099 15.16 -4.29 37.94
C ASP A 1099 13.64 -4.18 37.72
N GLN A 1100 13.22 -3.37 36.76
CA GLN A 1100 11.83 -3.24 36.36
C GLN A 1100 11.55 -4.13 35.15
N SER A 1101 10.43 -4.84 35.20
CA SER A 1101 9.93 -5.59 34.05
C SER A 1101 9.07 -4.72 33.13
N LEU A 1102 8.85 -5.20 31.91
CA LEU A 1102 7.92 -4.57 31.00
C LEU A 1102 6.49 -4.68 31.51
N LEU A 1103 5.67 -3.66 31.22
CA LEU A 1103 4.25 -3.67 31.59
C LEU A 1103 3.49 -4.79 30.86
N GLU A 1104 3.94 -5.16 29.66
CA GLU A 1104 3.35 -6.19 28.81
C GLU A 1104 3.91 -7.59 29.09
N ASP A 1105 5.09 -7.67 29.72
CA ASP A 1105 5.79 -8.92 30.00
C ASP A 1105 6.61 -8.79 31.29
N GLU A 1106 6.09 -9.38 32.38
CA GLU A 1106 6.72 -9.36 33.70
C GLU A 1106 8.07 -10.12 33.73
N THR A 1107 8.40 -10.90 32.70
CA THR A 1107 9.62 -11.72 32.65
C THR A 1107 10.81 -11.02 32.00
N THR A 1108 10.57 -9.97 31.22
CA THR A 1108 11.61 -9.26 30.46
C THR A 1108 11.95 -7.93 31.15
N SER A 1109 13.24 -7.71 31.47
CA SER A 1109 13.73 -6.44 32.05
C SER A 1109 13.68 -5.31 31.02
N ARG A 1110 13.19 -4.13 31.43
CA ARG A 1110 13.13 -2.93 30.58
C ARG A 1110 14.50 -2.52 30.04
N LEU A 1111 15.53 -2.61 30.87
CA LEU A 1111 16.89 -2.28 30.44
C LEU A 1111 17.43 -3.25 29.39
N HIS A 1112 16.99 -4.52 29.42
CA HIS A 1112 17.36 -5.49 28.39
C HIS A 1112 16.73 -5.13 27.04
N GLU A 1113 15.48 -4.64 27.02
CA GLU A 1113 14.84 -4.13 25.80
C GLU A 1113 15.58 -2.91 25.24
N ASP A 1114 15.98 -1.96 26.09
CA ASP A 1114 16.77 -0.79 25.68
C ASP A 1114 18.10 -1.20 25.03
N LEU A 1115 18.77 -2.23 25.55
CA LEU A 1115 19.99 -2.77 24.96
C LEU A 1115 19.73 -3.43 23.59
N MET A 1116 18.66 -4.23 23.46
CA MET A 1116 18.28 -4.83 22.16
C MET A 1116 17.88 -3.79 21.13
N LEU A 1117 17.20 -2.72 21.56
CA LEU A 1117 16.85 -1.59 20.71
C LEU A 1117 18.10 -0.86 20.23
N PHE A 1118 19.03 -0.59 21.13
CA PHE A 1118 20.31 0.01 20.80
C PHE A 1118 21.11 -0.86 19.82
N ASP A 1119 21.20 -2.17 20.04
CA ASP A 1119 21.85 -3.12 19.13
C ASP A 1119 21.29 -3.03 17.70
N SER A 1120 19.96 -3.08 17.57
CA SER A 1120 19.27 -2.95 16.29
C SER A 1120 19.55 -1.62 15.57
N LEU A 1121 19.63 -0.52 16.33
CA LEU A 1121 19.93 0.80 15.78
C LEU A 1121 21.41 0.97 15.42
N ALA A 1122 22.32 0.67 16.36
CA ALA A 1122 23.76 0.80 16.17
C ALA A 1122 24.27 -0.07 15.02
N ASN A 1123 23.65 -1.23 14.78
CA ASN A 1123 24.05 -2.16 13.73
C ASN A 1123 23.25 -2.04 12.43
N SER A 1124 22.32 -1.08 12.35
CA SER A 1124 21.52 -0.78 11.16
C SER A 1124 22.37 -0.23 10.01
N ARG A 1125 22.05 -0.67 8.78
CA ARG A 1125 22.68 -0.19 7.55
C ARG A 1125 22.46 1.30 7.26
N TRP A 1126 21.45 1.91 7.88
CA TRP A 1126 21.11 3.31 7.65
C TRP A 1126 21.98 4.28 8.46
N PHE A 1127 22.65 3.79 9.51
CA PHE A 1127 23.38 4.62 10.48
C PHE A 1127 24.88 4.35 10.52
N THR A 1128 25.41 3.59 9.55
CA THR A 1128 26.82 3.14 9.52
C THR A 1128 27.83 4.30 9.49
N GLN A 1129 27.42 5.49 9.03
CA GLN A 1129 28.29 6.69 8.99
C GLN A 1129 27.87 7.79 9.98
N THR A 1130 26.77 7.60 10.72
CA THR A 1130 26.23 8.62 11.63
C THR A 1130 26.67 8.32 13.07
N PRO A 1131 27.29 9.27 13.79
CA PRO A 1131 27.75 9.01 15.15
C PRO A 1131 26.57 8.80 16.12
N PHE A 1132 26.76 7.89 17.09
CA PHE A 1132 25.81 7.62 18.17
C PHE A 1132 26.30 8.21 19.49
N PHE A 1133 25.41 8.94 20.17
CA PHE A 1133 25.65 9.49 21.49
C PHE A 1133 24.69 8.86 22.49
N VAL A 1134 25.20 8.08 23.44
CA VAL A 1134 24.41 7.40 24.46
C VAL A 1134 24.44 8.23 25.74
N ILE A 1135 23.27 8.66 26.22
CA ILE A 1135 23.11 9.38 27.48
C ILE A 1135 22.56 8.41 28.51
N LEU A 1136 23.36 8.15 29.55
CA LEU A 1136 22.94 7.36 30.71
C LEU A 1136 22.38 8.31 31.78
N SER A 1137 21.06 8.27 31.99
CA SER A 1137 20.36 9.12 32.97
C SER A 1137 20.14 8.41 34.31
N ASN A 1138 19.79 9.19 35.34
CA ASN A 1138 19.42 8.70 36.68
C ASN A 1138 20.48 7.84 37.40
N VAL A 1139 21.76 8.10 37.14
CA VAL A 1139 22.89 7.35 37.73
C VAL A 1139 22.93 7.43 39.26
N SER A 1140 22.52 8.55 39.87
CA SER A 1140 22.46 8.69 41.33
C SER A 1140 21.44 7.74 41.97
N ALA A 1141 20.27 7.60 41.32
CA ALA A 1141 19.24 6.66 41.75
C ALA A 1141 19.71 5.21 41.52
N PHE A 1142 20.34 4.93 40.39
CA PHE A 1142 20.95 3.63 40.09
C PHE A 1142 21.96 3.19 41.15
N ARG A 1143 22.94 4.05 41.49
CA ARG A 1143 23.95 3.78 42.53
C ARG A 1143 23.31 3.49 43.89
N SER A 1144 22.28 4.26 44.26
CA SER A 1144 21.58 4.07 45.53
C SER A 1144 20.76 2.77 45.57
N LYS A 1145 20.22 2.36 44.42
CA LYS A 1145 19.37 1.17 44.27
C LYS A 1145 20.17 -0.13 44.26
N ILE A 1146 21.39 -0.12 43.72
CA ILE A 1146 22.29 -1.29 43.70
C ILE A 1146 22.57 -1.86 45.09
N LEU A 1147 22.59 -1.00 46.12
CA LEU A 1147 22.76 -1.43 47.51
C LEU A 1147 21.60 -2.28 48.03
N GLN A 1148 20.39 -2.10 47.47
CA GLN A 1148 19.17 -2.80 47.87
C GLN A 1148 18.82 -3.95 46.92
N SER A 1149 19.12 -3.78 45.63
CA SER A 1149 18.82 -4.71 44.54
C SER A 1149 20.09 -4.93 43.71
N PRO A 1150 20.92 -5.95 44.01
CA PRO A 1150 22.20 -6.15 43.33
C PRO A 1150 22.04 -6.39 41.83
N LEU A 1151 22.90 -5.76 41.01
CA LEU A 1151 22.83 -5.87 39.55
C LEU A 1151 23.04 -7.31 39.03
N SER A 1152 23.83 -8.11 39.76
CA SER A 1152 24.14 -9.51 39.43
C SER A 1152 22.90 -10.42 39.36
N LYS A 1153 21.79 -10.01 39.98
CA LYS A 1153 20.50 -10.71 39.88
C LYS A 1153 19.92 -10.67 38.46
N TRP A 1154 20.17 -9.58 37.73
CA TRP A 1154 19.62 -9.32 36.40
C TRP A 1154 20.67 -9.49 35.29
N PHE A 1155 21.94 -9.25 35.62
CA PHE A 1155 23.10 -9.46 34.75
C PHE A 1155 24.07 -10.43 35.43
N PRO A 1156 23.90 -11.75 35.24
CA PRO A 1156 24.73 -12.77 35.92
C PRO A 1156 26.23 -12.63 35.63
N GLN A 1157 26.60 -12.02 34.51
CA GLN A 1157 27.98 -11.73 34.12
C GLN A 1157 28.66 -10.62 34.95
N PHE A 1158 27.93 -9.88 35.78
CA PHE A 1158 28.48 -8.81 36.59
C PHE A 1158 29.04 -9.34 37.93
N GLU A 1159 30.37 -9.23 38.12
CA GLU A 1159 31.09 -9.71 39.31
C GLU A 1159 31.40 -8.61 40.35
N GLY A 1160 30.97 -7.35 40.11
CA GLY A 1160 31.32 -6.18 40.95
C GLY A 1160 30.52 -6.02 42.26
N GLY A 1161 29.69 -6.99 42.65
CA GLY A 1161 28.96 -6.96 43.92
C GLY A 1161 27.93 -5.81 44.01
N ASN A 1162 27.95 -5.06 45.12
CA ASN A 1162 27.05 -3.93 45.38
C ASN A 1162 27.70 -2.56 45.11
N ASP A 1163 28.81 -2.53 44.36
CA ASP A 1163 29.49 -1.29 44.00
C ASP A 1163 28.79 -0.60 42.81
N GLY A 1164 28.22 0.57 43.07
CA GLY A 1164 27.50 1.36 42.08
C GLY A 1164 28.37 1.93 40.96
N ASP A 1165 29.67 2.14 41.19
CA ASP A 1165 30.60 2.64 40.17
C ASP A 1165 31.11 1.51 39.27
N ALA A 1166 31.39 0.34 39.85
CA ALA A 1166 31.70 -0.87 39.08
C ALA A 1166 30.53 -1.28 38.17
N ALA A 1167 29.29 -1.17 38.67
CA ALA A 1167 28.08 -1.44 37.90
C ALA A 1167 27.86 -0.44 36.75
N LEU A 1168 28.19 0.84 36.96
CA LEU A 1168 28.09 1.86 35.93
C LEU A 1168 29.11 1.62 34.79
N GLU A 1169 30.35 1.27 35.11
CA GLU A 1169 31.35 0.93 34.09
C GLU A 1169 30.97 -0.33 33.33
N PHE A 1170 30.50 -1.37 34.02
CA PHE A 1170 29.97 -2.58 33.36
C PHE A 1170 28.88 -2.23 32.33
N MET A 1171 27.93 -1.36 32.69
CA MET A 1171 26.87 -0.96 31.79
C MET A 1171 27.36 -0.13 30.60
N LYS A 1172 28.36 0.75 30.80
CA LYS A 1172 29.01 1.43 29.67
C LYS A 1172 29.64 0.44 28.70
N ASP A 1173 30.27 -0.61 29.22
CA ASP A 1173 30.90 -1.63 28.39
C ASP A 1173 29.87 -2.47 27.62
N GLN A 1174 28.71 -2.78 28.21
CA GLN A 1174 27.63 -3.44 27.47
C GLN A 1174 27.16 -2.64 26.24
N PHE A 1175 27.00 -1.31 26.36
CA PHE A 1175 26.65 -0.46 25.20
C PHE A 1175 27.79 -0.40 24.17
N ARG A 1176 29.06 -0.45 24.59
CA ARG A 1176 30.21 -0.49 23.66
C ARG A 1176 30.30 -1.80 22.90
N GLU A 1177 30.08 -2.93 23.58
CA GLU A 1177 30.19 -4.28 23.01
C GLU A 1177 29.10 -4.56 21.97
N LEU A 1178 27.90 -3.97 22.12
CA LEU A 1178 26.80 -4.12 21.16
C LEU A 1178 27.05 -3.39 19.84
N ALA A 1179 27.91 -2.38 19.81
CA ALA A 1179 28.20 -1.64 18.59
C ALA A 1179 29.33 -2.30 17.77
N LYS A 1180 29.16 -2.35 16.44
CA LYS A 1180 30.24 -2.75 15.51
C LYS A 1180 31.51 -1.91 15.71
N PHE A 1181 32.68 -2.51 15.48
CA PHE A 1181 34.00 -1.86 15.63
C PHE A 1181 34.16 -0.56 14.82
N GLU A 1182 33.41 -0.38 13.73
CA GLU A 1182 33.45 0.80 12.87
C GLU A 1182 32.49 1.93 13.30
N GLN A 1183 31.59 1.67 14.26
CA GLN A 1183 30.60 2.64 14.72
C GLN A 1183 31.17 3.54 15.82
N ASN A 1184 31.09 4.86 15.64
CA ASN A 1184 31.53 5.81 16.67
C ASN A 1184 30.42 5.98 17.73
N VAL A 1185 30.61 5.35 18.91
CA VAL A 1185 29.70 5.45 20.05
C VAL A 1185 30.34 6.26 21.19
N TYR A 1186 29.66 7.32 21.61
CA TYR A 1186 30.08 8.18 22.73
C TYR A 1186 29.11 8.03 23.87
N ILE A 1187 29.60 7.66 25.05
CA ILE A 1187 28.74 7.46 26.22
C ILE A 1187 28.98 8.61 27.20
N HIS A 1188 27.91 9.31 27.56
CA HIS A 1188 27.92 10.41 28.51
C HIS A 1188 26.96 10.13 29.67
N VAL A 1189 27.38 10.48 30.87
CA VAL A 1189 26.57 10.36 32.08
C VAL A 1189 26.07 11.75 32.44
N ALA A 1190 24.75 11.94 32.42
CA ALA A 1190 24.14 13.22 32.75
C ALA A 1190 22.81 13.02 33.48
N ASP A 1191 22.52 13.89 34.44
CA ASP A 1191 21.20 13.94 35.06
C ASP A 1191 20.27 14.85 34.24
N ILE A 1192 19.53 14.24 33.32
CA ILE A 1192 18.62 14.96 32.42
C ILE A 1192 17.39 15.57 33.12
N HIS A 1193 17.20 15.28 34.42
CA HIS A 1193 16.15 15.93 35.22
C HIS A 1193 16.55 17.34 35.66
N SER A 1194 17.83 17.69 35.50
CA SER A 1194 18.37 19.02 35.75
C SER A 1194 18.71 19.75 34.44
N ALA A 1195 18.51 21.07 34.42
CA ALA A 1195 18.89 21.92 33.30
C ALA A 1195 20.41 21.87 33.04
N GLU A 1196 21.20 21.80 34.10
CA GLU A 1196 22.67 21.66 34.04
C GLU A 1196 23.11 20.36 33.36
N GLY A 1197 22.42 19.24 33.66
CA GLY A 1197 22.72 17.95 33.03
C GLY A 1197 22.40 17.91 31.55
N VAL A 1198 21.28 18.51 31.12
CA VAL A 1198 20.92 18.62 29.70
C VAL A 1198 21.90 19.53 28.95
N MET A 1199 22.27 20.67 29.55
CA MET A 1199 23.28 21.58 28.97
C MET A 1199 24.64 20.89 28.83
N SER A 1200 25.11 20.19 29.86
CA SER A 1200 26.36 19.43 29.83
C SER A 1200 26.38 18.37 28.72
N ALA A 1201 25.26 17.67 28.51
CA ALA A 1201 25.13 16.68 27.44
C ALA A 1201 25.20 17.34 26.06
N ILE A 1202 24.50 18.47 25.85
CA ILE A 1202 24.54 19.22 24.59
C ILE A 1202 25.95 19.76 24.31
N GLU A 1203 26.61 20.36 25.30
CA GLU A 1203 27.98 20.88 25.16
C GLU A 1203 28.98 19.76 24.84
N THR A 1204 28.83 18.59 25.47
CA THR A 1204 29.68 17.43 25.19
C THR A 1204 29.47 16.92 23.75
N MET A 1205 28.22 16.86 23.28
CA MET A 1205 27.92 16.49 21.90
C MET A 1205 28.52 17.48 20.89
N GLU A 1206 28.39 18.78 21.17
CA GLU A 1206 28.96 19.86 20.37
C GLU A 1206 30.48 19.74 20.27
N ASN A 1207 31.15 19.53 21.41
CA ASN A 1207 32.61 19.46 21.51
C ASN A 1207 33.20 18.15 20.96
N THR A 1208 32.45 17.05 20.98
CA THR A 1208 33.00 15.74 20.61
C THR A 1208 32.77 15.43 19.13
N GLN A 1209 31.55 15.63 18.61
CA GLN A 1209 31.18 15.16 17.26
C GLN A 1209 30.85 16.29 16.28
N LEU A 1210 30.13 17.31 16.74
CA LEU A 1210 29.70 18.36 15.84
C LEU A 1210 30.85 19.27 15.41
N ILE A 1211 31.99 19.30 16.13
CA ILE A 1211 33.20 20.04 15.72
C ILE A 1211 33.63 19.71 14.28
N LYS A 1212 33.51 18.45 13.82
CA LYS A 1212 33.93 18.07 12.46
C LYS A 1212 32.97 18.66 11.40
N ALA A 1213 31.67 18.54 11.63
CA ALA A 1213 30.64 19.15 10.77
C ALA A 1213 30.71 20.69 10.78
N LEU A 1214 30.99 21.28 11.95
CA LEU A 1214 31.20 22.72 12.11
C LEU A 1214 32.47 23.20 11.38
N LYS A 1215 33.56 22.41 11.39
CA LYS A 1215 34.79 22.68 10.62
C LYS A 1215 34.56 22.62 9.11
N GLU A 1216 33.81 21.64 8.62
CA GLU A 1216 33.45 21.51 7.20
C GLU A 1216 32.57 22.68 6.70
N LEU A 1217 31.76 23.26 7.59
CA LEU A 1217 30.99 24.48 7.35
C LEU A 1217 31.81 25.78 7.49
N GLY A 1218 33.12 25.69 7.76
CA GLY A 1218 34.02 26.84 7.93
C GLY A 1218 33.84 27.58 9.26
N MET A 1219 33.26 26.93 10.26
CA MET A 1219 32.89 27.50 11.56
C MET A 1219 33.72 26.85 12.67
N THR A 1220 34.94 27.33 12.90
CA THR A 1220 35.73 26.87 14.05
C THR A 1220 35.25 27.51 15.35
N PRO A 1221 35.24 26.77 16.48
CA PRO A 1221 35.23 27.39 17.80
C PRO A 1221 36.52 28.20 17.96
N VAL A 1222 36.42 29.38 18.55
CA VAL A 1222 37.60 30.06 19.09
C VAL A 1222 37.98 29.26 20.35
N GLU A 1223 39.22 28.80 20.45
CA GLU A 1223 39.75 28.27 21.71
C GLU A 1223 39.52 29.33 22.80
N CYS A 1224 38.68 29.04 23.80
CA CYS A 1224 38.74 29.77 25.06
C CYS A 1224 40.12 29.46 25.67
N LYS A 1225 41.03 30.43 25.57
CA LYS A 1225 42.18 30.51 26.47
C LYS A 1225 41.69 31.15 27.78
N ASP A 1226 41.80 30.33 28.83
CA ASP A 1226 41.69 30.58 30.27
C ASP A 1226 40.38 31.16 30.83
#